data_AF-A0A812B3T4-F1
#
_entry.id   AF-A0A812B3T4-F1
#
_cell.length_a   1.000
_cell.length_b   1.000
_cell.length_c   1.000
_cell.angle_alpha   90.00
_cell.angle_beta   90.00
_cell.angle_gamma   90.00
#
_symmetry.space_group_name_H-M   'P 1'
#
loop_
_entity.id
_entity.type
_entity.pdbx_description
1 polymer ?
#
loop_
_entity_poly.entity_id
_entity_poly.type
_entity_poly.pdbx_seq_one_letter_code
_entity_poly.pdbx_strand_id
1 'polypeptide(L)'
;MQSLFGSNTISETVLKQMWLDKLQPDVVRILAALTDEVDIQKLGTIADKISDTTPTRQVSSISPSDDLTPDFNQKLQLLTSEIQKLSLRLDEIQNRSTRSRVHRHVALVEVNMVVAGTMRCLARARKCQPPCAFRNTFPTDVQTNWPAWQPLEALAARVDNRNRLFYIRDRNSNLDILVDTGAQISVVQFKNCDESTLSPMEALLNLQTANSTSISTYGERVMSLNIGLRREFVWTFTVSDVEMPILGVDFLAHFDLSVDLSSRTLTDARTNLQRRGLISRHHTIGLITVVPKANGYEKLLQKYKSLLSPFTYAEPVSHNATHTIKTTGPRVHAQPRRLHPNKLRVAKDVFDNMLKLGIIRPSSSPYVTPLHMVPKGDAHSWRPCGDYRLLKAQTSPNKYPIPHIKDFALSLEGATVLTKLDLRKAFYQIPIEKADIPKTAAAQSKKTTPVTSSEETLPSHPKKTKPMKEAAPSTYSQNSPPNHELLSRPLLSKRSLPPLPPIPQPLSIDPSPLRQNFTPCPSPSPSPLKPPLNTPEMPPPMKLTSVRHPEIIRGNYSRLTEDDLSVFRNILTTNRCVSDPADVEPYNVDWMKSYRGMSRLVLLPKTTKEVSQLLSYCNERHLAVVPQGGNTGLVGGSVPVFDEIIISTRLMNEIISVDDVSGILVCEAGCILEQLDKYLEEHQLTMPLDLGAKGSCHIGGNIATNAGGIRFLRYGSLHGSVLGLEVVLANGEILDCLTRLRKDNTGYDLKQLFIGSEGTLGFITKAAIACPQKPSSVNVALVGCQSFMDVLDIFKTTKRKLAEILSAFEFLDTESMNSVTDNLKLTRPISKCPFYVLMETFGSNETHDEEKLNNLIEELTTKGLVQDGTIAADITQIKHLWSLRERVAESVTKNGSYCYKYDLSLKLSGFYDLVLEVRKRVSHIPNTVVMGYGHVGDSNIHVNVASPKYDPYLLSLLEPFIFDYVATVSGSVSAEHGIGIHKPMYLHHSKSSSAINLMKLMKQTLDSRAILNPYKIFLS
;
A
#
# COMPACT_ATOMS: atom_id res chain seq x y z
N MET A 1 -35.95 -12.22 -45.91
CA MET A 1 -36.88 -13.21 -45.31
C MET A 1 -38.32 -12.99 -45.74
N GLN A 2 -38.94 -11.81 -45.56
CA GLN A 2 -40.34 -11.55 -45.99
C GLN A 2 -40.64 -11.98 -47.44
N SER A 3 -39.71 -11.75 -48.38
CA SER A 3 -39.82 -12.19 -49.79
C SER A 3 -39.91 -13.71 -50.02
N LEU A 4 -39.69 -14.55 -49.00
CA LEU A 4 -39.78 -16.02 -49.09
C LEU A 4 -41.16 -16.57 -48.66
N PHE A 5 -42.04 -15.74 -48.08
CA PHE A 5 -43.30 -16.20 -47.48
C PHE A 5 -44.57 -15.87 -48.29
N GLY A 6 -44.42 -15.25 -49.46
CA GLY A 6 -45.54 -14.96 -50.36
C GLY A 6 -46.59 -14.05 -49.71
N SER A 7 -47.87 -14.42 -49.84
CA SER A 7 -49.01 -13.66 -49.32
C SER A 7 -49.26 -13.80 -47.81
N ASN A 8 -48.46 -14.60 -47.08
CA ASN A 8 -48.65 -14.80 -45.64
C ASN A 8 -47.74 -13.87 -44.82
N THR A 9 -48.35 -12.90 -44.14
CA THR A 9 -47.65 -11.90 -43.32
C THR A 9 -47.24 -12.46 -41.96
N ILE A 10 -45.93 -12.69 -41.75
CA ILE A 10 -45.34 -12.90 -40.42
C ILE A 10 -45.38 -11.55 -39.67
N SER A 11 -45.77 -11.56 -38.39
CA SER A 11 -45.83 -10.33 -37.58
C SER A 11 -44.44 -9.74 -37.33
N GLU A 12 -44.36 -8.41 -37.28
CA GLU A 12 -43.09 -7.71 -37.12
C GLU A 12 -42.40 -8.04 -35.79
N THR A 13 -43.16 -8.28 -34.73
CA THR A 13 -42.66 -8.72 -33.41
C THR A 13 -41.86 -10.04 -33.51
N VAL A 14 -42.36 -11.02 -34.27
CA VAL A 14 -41.66 -12.31 -34.46
C VAL A 14 -40.41 -12.12 -35.32
N LEU A 15 -40.48 -11.29 -36.36
CA LEU A 15 -39.30 -10.92 -37.17
C LEU A 15 -38.24 -10.19 -36.34
N LYS A 16 -38.65 -9.27 -35.45
CA LYS A 16 -37.80 -8.50 -34.54
C LYS A 16 -37.07 -9.43 -33.56
N GLN A 17 -37.78 -10.37 -32.92
CA GLN A 17 -37.15 -11.36 -32.04
C GLN A 17 -36.19 -12.29 -32.82
N MET A 18 -36.65 -12.90 -33.90
CA MET A 18 -35.83 -13.81 -34.73
C MET A 18 -34.58 -13.15 -35.33
N TRP A 19 -34.56 -11.82 -35.44
CA TRP A 19 -33.41 -11.03 -35.87
C TRP A 19 -32.48 -10.67 -34.71
N LEU A 20 -33.01 -10.25 -33.56
CA LEU A 20 -32.23 -10.04 -32.32
C LEU A 20 -31.47 -11.31 -31.91
N ASP A 21 -32.11 -12.49 -32.02
CA ASP A 21 -31.54 -13.82 -31.77
C ASP A 21 -30.38 -14.21 -32.74
N LYS A 22 -29.99 -13.33 -33.68
CA LYS A 22 -28.85 -13.52 -34.61
C LYS A 22 -27.74 -12.49 -34.41
N LEU A 23 -27.89 -11.53 -33.52
CA LEU A 23 -26.85 -10.55 -33.18
C LEU A 23 -25.93 -11.06 -32.06
N GLN A 24 -24.81 -10.38 -31.84
CA GLN A 24 -23.92 -10.71 -30.72
C GLN A 24 -24.56 -10.26 -29.39
N PRO A 25 -24.42 -11.02 -28.28
CA PRO A 25 -25.12 -10.74 -27.02
C PRO A 25 -24.94 -9.31 -26.48
N ASP A 26 -23.76 -8.72 -26.67
CA ASP A 26 -23.47 -7.35 -26.24
C ASP A 26 -24.27 -6.31 -27.04
N VAL A 27 -24.47 -6.54 -28.34
CA VAL A 27 -25.32 -5.70 -29.19
C VAL A 27 -26.80 -5.88 -28.81
N VAL A 28 -27.24 -7.13 -28.56
CA VAL A 28 -28.61 -7.42 -28.10
C VAL A 28 -28.91 -6.70 -26.78
N ARG A 29 -27.98 -6.73 -25.80
CA ARG A 29 -28.13 -6.04 -24.51
C ARG A 29 -28.26 -4.52 -24.65
N ILE A 30 -27.53 -3.90 -25.57
CA ILE A 30 -27.64 -2.45 -25.82
C ILE A 30 -28.96 -2.11 -26.52
N LEU A 31 -29.40 -2.93 -27.48
CA LEU A 31 -30.68 -2.73 -28.17
C LEU A 31 -31.89 -2.99 -27.27
N ALA A 32 -31.80 -3.93 -26.32
CA ALA A 32 -32.86 -4.23 -25.36
C ALA A 32 -33.11 -3.11 -24.32
N ALA A 33 -32.19 -2.13 -24.21
CA ALA A 33 -32.40 -0.92 -23.42
C ALA A 33 -33.18 0.19 -24.17
N LEU A 34 -33.50 -0.03 -25.45
CA LEU A 34 -34.37 0.85 -26.25
C LEU A 34 -35.78 0.26 -26.25
N THR A 35 -36.76 1.04 -25.81
CA THR A 35 -38.15 0.60 -25.59
C THR A 35 -38.86 0.14 -26.87
N ASP A 36 -39.93 -0.64 -26.70
CA ASP A 36 -40.50 -1.52 -27.74
C ASP A 36 -40.94 -0.87 -29.06
N GLU A 37 -41.18 0.44 -29.09
CA GLU A 37 -41.74 1.19 -30.22
C GLU A 37 -40.79 1.36 -31.44
N VAL A 38 -39.53 0.92 -31.35
CA VAL A 38 -38.57 1.05 -32.46
C VAL A 38 -38.72 -0.08 -33.49
N ASP A 39 -38.90 0.29 -34.76
CA ASP A 39 -39.01 -0.64 -35.90
C ASP A 39 -37.69 -1.39 -36.20
N ILE A 40 -37.81 -2.52 -36.90
CA ILE A 40 -36.69 -3.44 -37.15
C ILE A 40 -35.57 -2.84 -38.04
N GLN A 41 -35.88 -1.91 -38.96
CA GLN A 41 -34.86 -1.25 -39.79
C GLN A 41 -34.08 -0.19 -39.01
N LYS A 42 -34.76 0.56 -38.13
CA LYS A 42 -34.07 1.48 -37.20
C LYS A 42 -33.18 0.71 -36.22
N LEU A 43 -33.66 -0.39 -35.65
CA LEU A 43 -32.84 -1.23 -34.78
C LEU A 43 -31.63 -1.81 -35.53
N GLY A 44 -31.77 -2.23 -36.80
CA GLY A 44 -30.64 -2.61 -37.66
C GLY A 44 -29.62 -1.49 -37.84
N THR A 45 -30.09 -0.28 -38.17
CA THR A 45 -29.24 0.91 -38.33
C THR A 45 -28.51 1.30 -37.04
N ILE A 46 -29.04 0.95 -35.87
CA ILE A 46 -28.39 1.14 -34.57
C ILE A 46 -27.41 -0.01 -34.27
N ALA A 47 -27.78 -1.26 -34.57
CA ALA A 47 -26.92 -2.44 -34.44
C ALA A 47 -25.62 -2.30 -35.23
N ASP A 48 -25.71 -1.83 -36.49
CA ASP A 48 -24.54 -1.60 -37.34
C ASP A 48 -23.61 -0.54 -36.74
N LYS A 49 -24.16 0.56 -36.21
CA LYS A 49 -23.38 1.61 -35.52
C LYS A 49 -22.73 1.12 -34.23
N ILE A 50 -23.39 0.24 -33.48
CA ILE A 50 -22.80 -0.41 -32.29
C ILE A 50 -21.65 -1.33 -32.73
N SER A 51 -21.84 -2.11 -33.80
CA SER A 51 -20.82 -2.99 -34.37
C SER A 51 -19.59 -2.21 -34.88
N ASP A 52 -19.80 -1.09 -35.58
CA ASP A 52 -18.72 -0.20 -36.05
C ASP A 52 -17.93 0.47 -34.92
N THR A 53 -18.55 0.67 -33.74
CA THR A 53 -17.93 1.36 -32.60
C THR A 53 -17.37 0.42 -31.52
N THR A 54 -17.73 -0.87 -31.52
CA THR A 54 -17.33 -1.84 -30.49
C THR A 54 -16.11 -2.67 -30.93
N PRO A 55 -14.90 -2.44 -30.37
CA PRO A 55 -13.70 -3.15 -30.78
C PRO A 55 -13.70 -4.60 -30.27
N THR A 56 -13.98 -5.55 -31.17
CA THR A 56 -14.07 -6.99 -30.86
C THR A 56 -12.81 -7.56 -30.19
N ARG A 57 -12.96 -8.07 -28.97
CA ARG A 57 -11.97 -8.93 -28.30
C ARG A 57 -12.66 -10.01 -27.47
N GLN A 58 -12.22 -11.25 -27.68
CA GLN A 58 -12.76 -12.44 -27.03
C GLN A 58 -12.48 -12.43 -25.52
N VAL A 59 -13.49 -12.77 -24.74
CA VAL A 59 -13.36 -13.36 -23.40
C VAL A 59 -13.97 -14.76 -23.48
N SER A 60 -13.22 -15.79 -23.10
CA SER A 60 -13.69 -17.18 -23.08
C SER A 60 -13.86 -17.66 -21.64
N SER A 61 -15.10 -17.51 -21.15
CA SER A 61 -15.80 -18.34 -20.14
C SER A 61 -14.99 -19.17 -19.12
N ILE A 62 -15.29 -18.94 -17.84
CA ILE A 62 -15.38 -19.99 -16.81
C ILE A 62 -16.88 -20.25 -16.56
N SER A 63 -17.28 -21.49 -16.29
CA SER A 63 -18.60 -21.82 -15.71
C SER A 63 -18.51 -23.14 -14.93
N PRO A 64 -19.16 -23.28 -13.76
CA PRO A 64 -19.20 -24.51 -12.96
C PRO A 64 -20.41 -25.42 -13.28
N SER A 65 -20.49 -26.52 -12.52
CA SER A 65 -21.62 -27.42 -12.21
C SER A 65 -22.89 -26.69 -11.73
N ASP A 66 -24.07 -27.29 -11.58
CA ASP A 66 -24.73 -28.55 -12.05
C ASP A 66 -26.24 -28.16 -12.19
N ASP A 67 -27.25 -28.93 -12.63
CA ASP A 67 -27.64 -30.34 -12.49
C ASP A 67 -28.84 -30.59 -13.45
N LEU A 68 -29.32 -31.84 -13.66
CA LEU A 68 -30.73 -32.22 -13.97
C LEU A 68 -30.91 -33.69 -14.45
N THR A 69 -31.53 -34.51 -13.59
CA THR A 69 -32.27 -35.77 -13.88
C THR A 69 -31.50 -37.03 -14.38
N PRO A 70 -31.88 -38.24 -13.90
CA PRO A 70 -31.24 -39.50 -14.34
C PRO A 70 -31.45 -39.87 -15.83
N ASP A 71 -32.64 -39.62 -16.37
CA ASP A 71 -32.98 -39.96 -17.77
C ASP A 71 -32.17 -39.11 -18.77
N PHE A 72 -31.86 -37.85 -18.42
CA PHE A 72 -30.99 -37.01 -19.22
C PHE A 72 -29.55 -37.54 -19.23
N ASN A 73 -29.00 -37.95 -18.09
CA ASN A 73 -27.66 -38.55 -18.01
C ASN A 73 -27.53 -39.85 -18.84
N GLN A 74 -28.57 -40.70 -18.89
CA GLN A 74 -28.54 -41.90 -19.73
C GLN A 74 -28.54 -41.57 -21.23
N LYS A 75 -29.31 -40.56 -21.65
CA LYS A 75 -29.29 -40.03 -23.02
C LYS A 75 -27.98 -39.32 -23.35
N LEU A 76 -27.39 -38.61 -22.40
CA LEU A 76 -26.11 -37.92 -22.54
C LEU A 76 -24.95 -38.91 -22.70
N GLN A 77 -24.96 -40.03 -21.97
CA GLN A 77 -23.98 -41.12 -22.17
C GLN A 77 -24.14 -41.80 -23.55
N LEU A 78 -25.38 -42.01 -24.02
CA LEU A 78 -25.64 -42.54 -25.36
C LEU A 78 -25.16 -41.57 -26.45
N LEU A 79 -25.50 -40.29 -26.39
CA LEU A 79 -24.99 -39.28 -27.32
C LEU A 79 -23.47 -39.14 -27.24
N THR A 80 -22.86 -39.20 -26.04
CA THR A 80 -21.40 -39.15 -25.90
C THR A 80 -20.73 -40.37 -26.53
N SER A 81 -21.34 -41.56 -26.43
CA SER A 81 -20.90 -42.77 -27.13
C SER A 81 -20.97 -42.61 -28.65
N GLU A 82 -22.05 -42.03 -29.18
CA GLU A 82 -22.18 -41.77 -30.61
C GLU A 82 -21.23 -40.67 -31.10
N ILE A 83 -21.06 -39.59 -30.34
CA ILE A 83 -20.14 -38.48 -30.66
C ILE A 83 -18.69 -38.97 -30.62
N GLN A 84 -18.30 -39.86 -29.70
CA GLN A 84 -17.00 -40.51 -29.73
C GLN A 84 -16.84 -41.42 -30.96
N LYS A 85 -17.83 -42.25 -31.29
CA LYS A 85 -17.81 -43.10 -32.51
C LYS A 85 -17.74 -42.27 -33.80
N LEU A 86 -18.42 -41.13 -33.85
CA LEU A 86 -18.41 -40.19 -34.97
C LEU A 86 -17.08 -39.42 -35.06
N SER A 87 -16.50 -39.02 -33.93
CA SER A 87 -15.19 -38.34 -33.87
C SER A 87 -14.06 -39.28 -34.28
N LEU A 88 -14.06 -40.53 -33.80
CA LEU A 88 -13.12 -41.56 -34.23
C LEU A 88 -13.25 -41.84 -35.73
N ARG A 89 -14.47 -41.93 -36.27
CA ARG A 89 -14.69 -42.01 -37.73
C ARG A 89 -14.19 -40.77 -38.47
N LEU A 90 -14.30 -39.57 -37.88
CA LEU A 90 -13.78 -38.33 -38.47
C LEU A 90 -12.25 -38.35 -38.56
N ASP A 91 -11.57 -38.79 -37.50
CA ASP A 91 -10.11 -38.93 -37.47
C ASP A 91 -9.61 -40.05 -38.40
N GLU A 92 -10.34 -41.15 -38.55
CA GLU A 92 -10.04 -42.18 -39.58
C GLU A 92 -10.18 -41.62 -41.00
N ILE A 93 -11.20 -40.80 -41.27
CA ILE A 93 -11.43 -40.17 -42.58
C ILE A 93 -10.35 -39.13 -42.91
N GLN A 94 -9.91 -38.32 -41.94
CA GLN A 94 -8.99 -37.21 -42.19
C GLN A 94 -7.52 -37.61 -42.43
N ASN A 95 -7.13 -38.86 -42.16
CA ASN A 95 -5.72 -39.29 -42.18
C ASN A 95 -5.23 -39.93 -43.51
N ARG A 96 -5.93 -39.81 -44.65
CA ARG A 96 -5.57 -40.48 -45.94
C ARG A 96 -5.44 -39.59 -47.22
N SER A 97 -4.38 -38.75 -47.43
CA SER A 97 -3.85 -38.46 -48.81
C SER A 97 -2.37 -37.95 -49.00
N THR A 98 -1.41 -38.88 -49.16
CA THR A 98 0.06 -38.81 -49.49
C THR A 98 0.49 -38.16 -50.79
N ARG A 99 1.22 -37.03 -50.75
CA ARG A 99 2.11 -36.53 -51.85
C ARG A 99 1.29 -36.13 -53.11
N SER A 100 1.81 -35.41 -54.10
CA SER A 100 3.10 -34.74 -54.28
C SER A 100 2.95 -33.51 -55.22
N ARG A 101 3.86 -32.53 -55.09
CA ARG A 101 4.42 -31.57 -56.09
C ARG A 101 3.68 -31.31 -57.42
N VAL A 102 3.64 -30.03 -57.86
CA VAL A 102 4.25 -29.47 -59.12
C VAL A 102 3.92 -27.94 -59.23
N HIS A 103 4.12 -27.26 -60.36
CA HIS A 103 4.68 -25.90 -60.48
C HIS A 103 3.83 -24.87 -61.28
N ARG A 104 4.19 -23.57 -61.13
CA ARG A 104 4.05 -22.42 -62.08
C ARG A 104 2.70 -21.71 -62.38
N HIS A 105 2.79 -20.37 -62.50
CA HIS A 105 2.21 -19.39 -63.48
C HIS A 105 0.68 -19.42 -63.85
N VAL A 106 0.03 -18.39 -64.46
CA VAL A 106 0.31 -16.96 -64.73
C VAL A 106 -1.02 -16.16 -64.88
N ALA A 107 -1.07 -14.92 -64.35
CA ALA A 107 -1.83 -13.71 -64.81
C ALA A 107 -3.32 -13.84 -65.28
N LEU A 108 -4.04 -12.87 -65.91
CA LEU A 108 -3.93 -11.40 -66.12
C LEU A 108 -5.37 -10.83 -66.43
N VAL A 109 -5.51 -9.51 -66.62
CA VAL A 109 -6.64 -8.70 -67.15
C VAL A 109 -7.92 -8.63 -66.26
N GLU A 110 -8.54 -7.50 -65.85
CA GLU A 110 -8.54 -6.04 -66.21
C GLU A 110 -9.75 -5.58 -67.08
N VAL A 111 -9.94 -4.25 -67.18
CA VAL A 111 -10.81 -3.48 -68.11
C VAL A 111 -12.28 -3.33 -67.66
N ASN A 112 -12.64 -2.29 -66.89
CA ASN A 112 -13.08 -0.92 -67.30
C ASN A 112 -14.62 -0.84 -67.58
N MET A 113 -15.35 0.28 -67.66
CA MET A 113 -15.08 1.68 -68.09
C MET A 113 -16.05 2.68 -67.36
N VAL A 114 -15.65 3.90 -66.91
CA VAL A 114 -15.65 5.24 -67.61
C VAL A 114 -17.06 5.90 -67.68
N VAL A 115 -17.34 7.21 -67.53
CA VAL A 115 -16.68 8.49 -67.06
C VAL A 115 -17.85 9.53 -66.85
N ALA A 116 -17.82 10.73 -66.24
CA ALA A 116 -16.85 11.82 -66.01
C ALA A 116 -17.18 12.58 -64.67
N GLY A 117 -16.54 13.69 -64.26
CA GLY A 117 -15.27 14.30 -64.67
C GLY A 117 -15.06 15.76 -64.19
N THR A 118 -13.78 16.16 -64.01
CA THR A 118 -13.23 17.55 -63.90
C THR A 118 -13.64 18.45 -62.70
N MET A 119 -12.75 19.24 -62.06
CA MET A 119 -11.28 19.35 -62.16
C MET A 119 -10.61 19.99 -60.91
N ARG A 120 -9.29 19.74 -60.76
CA ARG A 120 -8.25 20.51 -60.01
C ARG A 120 -8.26 20.53 -58.47
N CYS A 121 -7.13 20.09 -57.92
CA CYS A 121 -6.66 20.41 -56.57
C CYS A 121 -5.76 21.66 -56.58
N LEU A 122 -5.72 22.43 -55.48
CA LEU A 122 -4.51 23.07 -54.95
C LEU A 122 -4.77 23.61 -53.53
N ALA A 123 -3.71 23.89 -52.77
CA ALA A 123 -3.79 24.21 -51.34
C ALA A 123 -3.41 25.67 -51.02
N ARG A 124 -3.96 26.23 -49.94
CA ARG A 124 -3.20 26.92 -48.85
C ARG A 124 -4.09 27.44 -47.72
N ALA A 125 -3.50 27.51 -46.52
CA ALA A 125 -4.13 28.09 -45.33
C ALA A 125 -3.91 29.61 -45.21
N ARG A 126 -4.94 30.32 -44.73
CA ARG A 126 -4.94 31.64 -44.06
C ARG A 126 -6.14 31.64 -43.10
N LYS A 127 -6.17 32.29 -41.93
CA LYS A 127 -5.25 33.26 -41.30
C LYS A 127 -4.98 32.87 -39.83
N CYS A 128 -3.81 33.25 -39.30
CA CYS A 128 -3.59 33.47 -37.87
C CYS A 128 -2.85 34.81 -37.70
N GLN A 129 -3.28 35.68 -36.77
CA GLN A 129 -2.52 36.75 -36.08
C GLN A 129 -3.51 37.76 -35.44
N PRO A 130 -3.11 38.52 -34.40
CA PRO A 130 -2.06 38.30 -33.40
C PRO A 130 -2.67 38.31 -31.98
N PRO A 131 -1.89 38.40 -30.88
CA PRO A 131 -1.40 39.72 -30.48
C PRO A 131 0.10 39.76 -30.13
N CYS A 132 0.77 40.83 -30.53
CA CYS A 132 2.01 41.29 -29.91
C CYS A 132 2.05 42.82 -29.96
N ALA A 133 2.19 43.44 -28.78
CA ALA A 133 2.47 44.86 -28.63
C ALA A 133 3.31 45.02 -27.37
N PHE A 134 4.54 45.51 -27.53
CA PHE A 134 5.47 45.78 -26.42
C PHE A 134 5.15 47.14 -25.79
N ARG A 135 5.30 47.25 -24.46
CA ARG A 135 6.07 48.36 -23.85
C ARG A 135 6.52 48.03 -22.44
N ASN A 136 7.77 48.38 -22.14
CA ASN A 136 8.36 48.28 -20.81
C ASN A 136 8.06 49.56 -20.02
N THR A 137 7.93 49.42 -18.70
CA THR A 137 8.33 50.44 -17.73
C THR A 137 9.01 49.74 -16.54
N PHE A 138 10.34 49.84 -16.46
CA PHE A 138 11.12 49.56 -15.24
C PHE A 138 11.02 50.78 -14.30
N PRO A 139 11.23 50.60 -12.98
CA PRO A 139 12.59 50.63 -12.41
C PRO A 139 13.12 49.22 -12.06
N THR A 140 14.41 48.85 -11.99
CA THR A 140 15.68 49.50 -11.54
C THR A 140 15.65 49.91 -10.06
N ASP A 141 16.33 49.25 -9.12
CA ASP A 141 17.43 48.27 -9.21
C ASP A 141 17.43 47.23 -8.09
N VAL A 142 18.13 46.10 -8.32
CA VAL A 142 19.28 45.60 -7.52
C VAL A 142 19.77 44.29 -8.16
N GLN A 143 21.09 44.18 -8.36
CA GLN A 143 21.71 42.96 -8.91
C GLN A 143 21.97 41.91 -7.81
N THR A 144 21.65 40.65 -8.07
CA THR A 144 22.34 39.51 -7.45
C THR A 144 22.74 38.50 -8.53
N ASN A 145 24.05 38.35 -8.75
CA ASN A 145 24.59 37.44 -9.75
C ASN A 145 24.66 36.01 -9.20
N TRP A 146 23.90 35.09 -9.79
CA TRP A 146 24.21 33.65 -9.76
C TRP A 146 24.78 33.23 -11.11
N PRO A 147 25.97 32.59 -11.17
CA PRO A 147 26.60 32.22 -12.43
C PRO A 147 25.81 31.11 -13.15
N ALA A 148 25.71 31.22 -14.47
CA ALA A 148 24.93 30.30 -15.27
C ALA A 148 25.53 28.88 -15.27
N TRP A 149 24.69 27.88 -15.01
CA TRP A 149 25.02 26.47 -15.22
C TRP A 149 25.19 26.18 -16.72
N GLN A 150 26.42 26.24 -17.23
CA GLN A 150 26.73 25.77 -18.58
C GLN A 150 26.53 24.25 -18.66
N PRO A 151 25.70 23.74 -19.59
CA PRO A 151 25.53 22.32 -19.78
C PRO A 151 26.75 21.74 -20.52
N LEU A 152 27.68 21.13 -19.79
CA LEU A 152 28.85 20.49 -20.38
C LEU A 152 28.44 19.20 -21.12
N GLU A 153 28.65 19.19 -22.43
CA GLU A 153 28.25 18.09 -23.31
C GLU A 153 29.08 16.83 -23.08
N ALA A 154 28.48 15.67 -23.36
CA ALA A 154 29.17 14.37 -23.32
C ALA A 154 30.12 14.22 -24.53
N LEU A 155 31.29 14.86 -24.47
CA LEU A 155 32.30 14.84 -25.53
C LEU A 155 32.96 13.45 -25.63
N ALA A 156 32.36 12.55 -26.41
CA ALA A 156 32.82 11.18 -26.62
C ALA A 156 34.06 11.11 -27.55
N ALA A 157 35.21 11.62 -27.08
CA ALA A 157 36.44 11.76 -27.88
C ALA A 157 37.74 11.45 -27.12
N ARG A 158 37.84 10.26 -26.50
CA ARG A 158 39.00 9.35 -26.59
C ARG A 158 38.74 8.04 -25.84
N VAL A 159 39.11 6.91 -26.46
CA VAL A 159 39.47 5.71 -25.69
C VAL A 159 40.82 6.03 -25.08
N ASP A 160 40.88 6.16 -23.76
CA ASP A 160 42.12 6.40 -23.04
C ASP A 160 42.30 5.30 -22.00
N ASN A 161 43.36 4.51 -22.16
CA ASN A 161 43.57 3.25 -21.44
C ASN A 161 44.15 3.49 -20.02
N ARG A 162 43.61 4.50 -19.33
CA ARG A 162 44.22 5.14 -18.15
C ARG A 162 43.63 4.64 -16.84
N ASN A 163 44.48 4.63 -15.82
CA ASN A 163 44.24 4.02 -14.52
C ASN A 163 42.90 4.35 -13.85
N ARG A 164 42.33 3.34 -13.19
CA ARG A 164 41.14 3.48 -12.33
C ARG A 164 41.47 3.91 -10.91
N LEU A 165 42.67 3.61 -10.44
CA LEU A 165 43.17 4.00 -9.12
C LEU A 165 43.39 5.52 -9.04
N PHE A 166 43.17 6.07 -7.84
CA PHE A 166 43.16 7.50 -7.54
C PHE A 166 44.35 7.84 -6.63
N TYR A 167 45.23 8.73 -7.08
CA TYR A 167 46.47 9.07 -6.38
C TYR A 167 46.52 10.55 -6.03
N ILE A 168 47.18 10.88 -4.93
CA ILE A 168 47.57 12.25 -4.62
C ILE A 168 49.08 12.31 -4.45
N ARG A 169 49.70 13.37 -4.97
CA ARG A 169 51.14 13.59 -4.83
C ARG A 169 51.40 14.49 -3.63
N ASP A 170 52.21 13.98 -2.70
CA ASP A 170 52.87 14.85 -1.73
C ASP A 170 53.96 15.67 -2.45
N ARG A 171 53.96 16.99 -2.25
CA ARG A 171 54.95 17.90 -2.81
C ARG A 171 56.28 17.89 -2.05
N ASN A 172 56.28 17.49 -0.79
CA ASN A 172 57.48 17.51 0.06
C ASN A 172 58.43 16.34 -0.32
N SER A 173 57.89 15.12 -0.40
CA SER A 173 58.62 13.91 -0.81
C SER A 173 58.56 13.57 -2.30
N ASN A 174 57.68 14.25 -3.08
CA ASN A 174 57.38 13.95 -4.49
C ASN A 174 56.78 12.54 -4.73
N LEU A 175 56.34 11.84 -3.67
CA LEU A 175 55.73 10.51 -3.73
C LEU A 175 54.28 10.56 -4.24
N ASP A 176 53.91 9.60 -5.08
CA ASP A 176 52.52 9.35 -5.49
C ASP A 176 51.87 8.34 -4.52
N ILE A 177 50.94 8.83 -3.70
CA ILE A 177 50.27 8.07 -2.64
C ILE A 177 48.87 7.66 -3.12
N LEU A 178 48.52 6.39 -2.99
CA LEU A 178 47.18 5.88 -3.31
C LEU A 178 46.18 6.41 -2.28
N VAL A 179 44.99 6.84 -2.71
CA VAL A 179 43.89 7.19 -1.81
C VAL A 179 42.88 6.05 -1.85
N ASP A 180 42.75 5.31 -0.75
CA ASP A 180 41.88 4.13 -0.65
C ASP A 180 40.95 4.22 0.56
N THR A 181 39.67 4.52 0.30
CA THR A 181 38.62 4.56 1.33
C THR A 181 38.25 3.18 1.90
N GLY A 182 38.79 2.09 1.33
CA GLY A 182 38.68 0.73 1.87
C GLY A 182 39.80 0.33 2.83
N ALA A 183 40.90 1.08 2.89
CA ALA A 183 41.98 0.84 3.85
C ALA A 183 41.63 1.45 5.21
N GLN A 184 41.72 0.66 6.29
CA GLN A 184 41.40 1.12 7.64
C GLN A 184 42.47 2.03 8.25
N ILE A 185 43.73 1.86 7.85
CA ILE A 185 44.87 2.67 8.30
C ILE A 185 45.69 3.17 7.12
N SER A 186 46.48 4.22 7.34
CA SER A 186 47.40 4.79 6.37
C SER A 186 48.80 4.22 6.52
N VAL A 187 49.36 3.73 5.41
CA VAL A 187 50.63 2.97 5.40
C VAL A 187 51.64 3.55 4.43
N VAL A 188 52.92 3.42 4.78
CA VAL A 188 54.05 3.76 3.90
C VAL A 188 54.99 2.59 3.72
N GLN A 189 55.73 2.61 2.62
CA GLN A 189 56.62 1.53 2.23
C GLN A 189 57.83 1.43 3.18
N PHE A 190 58.20 0.21 3.55
CA PHE A 190 59.49 -0.09 4.20
C PHE A 190 60.68 0.07 3.24
N LYS A 191 60.45 -0.01 1.93
CA LYS A 191 61.49 0.00 0.89
C LYS A 191 62.34 1.29 0.95
N ASN A 192 63.65 1.12 1.16
CA ASN A 192 64.64 2.18 1.39
C ASN A 192 64.46 2.97 2.71
N CYS A 193 63.79 2.40 3.72
CA CYS A 193 63.80 2.95 5.08
C CYS A 193 64.97 2.37 5.88
N ASP A 194 65.60 3.19 6.70
CA ASP A 194 66.56 2.76 7.72
C ASP A 194 65.80 2.38 9.00
N GLU A 195 65.95 1.15 9.48
CA GLU A 195 65.26 0.66 10.69
C GLU A 195 65.63 1.47 11.94
N SER A 196 66.82 2.07 12.00
CA SER A 196 67.24 2.93 13.11
C SER A 196 66.48 4.26 13.21
N THR A 197 65.67 4.59 12.19
CA THR A 197 64.84 5.80 12.13
C THR A 197 63.36 5.57 12.45
N LEU A 198 62.97 4.33 12.77
CA LEU A 198 61.59 3.96 13.08
C LEU A 198 61.29 4.07 14.58
N SER A 199 60.07 4.52 14.91
CA SER A 199 59.56 4.44 16.28
C SER A 199 59.09 3.01 16.59
N PRO A 200 59.49 2.41 17.73
CA PRO A 200 58.98 1.12 18.17
C PRO A 200 57.47 1.16 18.40
N MET A 201 56.76 0.15 17.90
CA MET A 201 55.31 0.05 18.04
C MET A 201 54.97 -0.86 19.24
N GLU A 202 54.20 -0.39 20.20
CA GLU A 202 53.92 -1.13 21.46
C GLU A 202 53.23 -2.48 21.24
N ALA A 203 52.54 -2.65 20.11
CA ALA A 203 52.09 -3.94 19.60
C ALA A 203 52.24 -3.98 18.07
N LEU A 204 52.75 -5.08 17.52
CA LEU A 204 52.84 -5.28 16.07
C LEU A 204 51.44 -5.49 15.47
N LEU A 205 50.98 -4.52 14.67
CA LEU A 205 49.74 -4.59 13.92
C LEU A 205 49.87 -5.63 12.80
N ASN A 206 49.10 -6.72 12.92
CA ASN A 206 48.98 -7.76 11.90
C ASN A 206 48.09 -7.28 10.74
N LEU A 207 48.65 -6.47 9.85
CA LEU A 207 47.94 -5.95 8.69
C LEU A 207 47.60 -7.08 7.70
N GLN A 208 46.39 -7.05 7.15
CA GLN A 208 45.94 -8.00 6.13
C GLN A 208 45.24 -7.27 4.99
N THR A 209 45.54 -7.70 3.76
CA THR A 209 44.82 -7.25 2.56
C THR A 209 43.48 -7.98 2.41
N ALA A 210 42.63 -7.52 1.48
CA ALA A 210 41.27 -8.03 1.28
C ALA A 210 41.18 -9.52 0.85
N ASN A 211 42.29 -10.18 0.50
CA ASN A 211 42.37 -11.63 0.25
C ASN A 211 42.94 -12.43 1.44
N SER A 212 43.12 -11.80 2.60
CA SER A 212 43.80 -12.32 3.80
C SER A 212 45.31 -12.60 3.67
N THR A 213 46.01 -12.07 2.64
CA THR A 213 47.48 -12.03 2.66
C THR A 213 47.93 -11.02 3.72
N SER A 214 48.72 -11.50 4.69
CA SER A 214 49.35 -10.67 5.72
C SER A 214 50.43 -9.79 5.13
N ILE A 215 50.51 -8.54 5.59
CA ILE A 215 51.60 -7.60 5.27
C ILE A 215 52.46 -7.44 6.53
N SER A 216 53.78 -7.57 6.37
CA SER A 216 54.74 -7.32 7.45
C SER A 216 54.77 -5.84 7.85
N THR A 217 54.82 -5.56 9.15
CA THR A 217 55.00 -4.21 9.72
C THR A 217 56.35 -4.10 10.44
N TYR A 218 56.97 -2.92 10.36
CA TYR A 218 58.36 -2.68 10.79
C TYR A 218 58.49 -1.58 11.85
N GLY A 219 57.40 -0.86 12.15
CA GLY A 219 57.38 0.26 13.10
C GLY A 219 56.56 1.44 12.55
N GLU A 220 56.67 2.59 13.20
CA GLU A 220 55.97 3.81 12.79
C GLU A 220 56.93 4.93 12.39
N ARG A 221 56.45 5.84 11.52
CA ARG A 221 57.17 7.06 11.15
C ARG A 221 56.21 8.23 10.97
N VAL A 222 56.46 9.32 11.69
CA VAL A 222 55.76 10.60 11.49
C VAL A 222 56.24 11.26 10.19
N MET A 223 55.31 11.74 9.37
CA MET A 223 55.61 12.44 8.10
C MET A 223 54.69 13.66 7.93
N SER A 224 55.24 14.78 7.44
CA SER A 224 54.45 15.94 7.03
C SER A 224 54.19 15.92 5.53
N LEU A 225 52.92 15.71 5.14
CA LEU A 225 52.51 15.70 3.74
C LEU A 225 51.98 17.07 3.29
N ASN A 226 52.47 17.54 2.16
CA ASN A 226 51.97 18.70 1.43
C ASN A 226 51.25 18.23 0.16
N ILE A 227 50.04 17.69 0.34
CA ILE A 227 49.15 17.27 -0.76
C ILE A 227 48.57 18.45 -1.57
N GLY A 228 48.99 19.69 -1.29
CA GLY A 228 48.66 20.87 -2.08
C GLY A 228 47.32 21.53 -1.76
N LEU A 229 46.75 21.26 -0.58
CA LEU A 229 45.51 21.85 -0.05
C LEU A 229 45.77 23.08 0.86
N ARG A 230 46.93 23.75 0.68
CA ARG A 230 47.37 24.97 1.40
C ARG A 230 47.53 24.85 2.93
N ARG A 231 47.46 23.65 3.49
CA ARG A 231 47.98 23.30 4.83
C ARG A 231 48.89 22.07 4.72
N GLU A 232 49.75 21.87 5.71
CA GLU A 232 50.48 20.62 5.89
C GLU A 232 49.65 19.62 6.70
N PHE A 233 49.90 18.33 6.48
CA PHE A 233 49.18 17.22 7.09
C PHE A 233 50.21 16.29 7.76
N VAL A 234 50.48 16.53 9.05
CA VAL A 234 51.44 15.76 9.84
C VAL A 234 50.74 14.52 10.41
N TRP A 235 51.20 13.33 10.05
CA TRP A 235 50.57 12.07 10.46
C TRP A 235 51.58 10.97 10.75
N THR A 236 51.23 10.05 11.65
CA THR A 236 52.00 8.85 11.96
C THR A 236 51.58 7.73 11.02
N PHE A 237 52.49 7.27 10.17
CA PHE A 237 52.22 6.17 9.23
C PHE A 237 52.86 4.88 9.72
N THR A 238 52.10 3.78 9.67
CA THR A 238 52.66 2.44 9.87
C THR A 238 53.54 2.06 8.68
N VAL A 239 54.77 1.65 8.93
CA VAL A 239 55.75 1.26 7.91
C VAL A 239 55.61 -0.24 7.63
N SER A 240 55.39 -0.59 6.36
CA SER A 240 54.99 -1.94 5.96
C SER A 240 55.47 -2.36 4.56
N ASP A 241 55.44 -3.66 4.26
CA ASP A 241 55.85 -4.21 2.96
C ASP A 241 54.74 -4.05 1.90
N VAL A 242 54.50 -2.81 1.48
CA VAL A 242 53.53 -2.46 0.42
C VAL A 242 54.23 -1.91 -0.83
N GLU A 243 53.73 -2.26 -2.02
CA GLU A 243 54.30 -1.81 -3.31
C GLU A 243 54.15 -0.30 -3.55
N MET A 244 53.24 0.36 -2.84
CA MET A 244 53.04 1.82 -2.84
C MET A 244 52.41 2.29 -1.52
N PRO A 245 52.65 3.54 -1.09
CA PRO A 245 52.04 4.09 0.12
C PRO A 245 50.54 4.40 -0.11
N ILE A 246 49.75 4.36 0.97
CA ILE A 246 48.28 4.45 0.94
C ILE A 246 47.79 5.43 2.03
N LEU A 247 46.90 6.35 1.67
CA LEU A 247 46.05 7.09 2.60
C LEU A 247 44.74 6.32 2.81
N GLY A 248 44.55 5.81 4.02
CA GLY A 248 43.35 5.12 4.48
C GLY A 248 42.32 6.07 5.09
N VAL A 249 41.23 5.48 5.61
CA VAL A 249 40.12 6.21 6.20
C VAL A 249 40.48 6.94 7.50
N ASP A 250 41.53 6.48 8.21
CA ASP A 250 42.10 7.12 9.40
C ASP A 250 42.56 8.57 9.13
N PHE A 251 43.44 8.75 8.14
CA PHE A 251 43.97 10.05 7.72
C PHE A 251 42.87 10.90 7.09
N LEU A 252 42.04 10.29 6.23
CA LEU A 252 40.97 10.99 5.54
C LEU A 252 39.92 11.55 6.52
N ALA A 253 39.51 10.77 7.53
CA ALA A 253 38.57 11.21 8.56
C ALA A 253 39.20 12.23 9.51
N HIS A 254 40.43 12.00 10.00
CA HIS A 254 41.08 12.89 10.97
C HIS A 254 41.22 14.33 10.45
N PHE A 255 41.49 14.49 9.14
CA PHE A 255 41.70 15.80 8.52
C PHE A 255 40.46 16.38 7.81
N ASP A 256 39.30 15.73 7.88
CA ASP A 256 38.06 16.06 7.15
C ASP A 256 38.24 16.16 5.62
N LEU A 257 38.85 15.14 5.03
CA LEU A 257 39.18 15.06 3.61
C LEU A 257 38.18 14.17 2.86
N SER A 258 37.27 14.80 2.13
CA SER A 258 36.26 14.13 1.31
C SER A 258 36.78 13.72 -0.07
N VAL A 259 36.43 12.53 -0.54
CA VAL A 259 36.90 11.95 -1.81
C VAL A 259 35.78 11.92 -2.84
N ASP A 260 35.88 12.72 -3.90
CA ASP A 260 35.04 12.57 -5.09
C ASP A 260 35.78 11.79 -6.19
N LEU A 261 35.45 10.50 -6.29
CA LEU A 261 35.98 9.59 -7.31
C LEU A 261 35.50 9.94 -8.74
N SER A 262 34.44 10.72 -8.91
CA SER A 262 33.89 11.08 -10.22
C SER A 262 34.68 12.21 -10.89
N SER A 263 34.99 13.29 -10.16
CA SER A 263 35.91 14.35 -10.63
C SER A 263 37.39 14.05 -10.38
N ARG A 264 37.66 12.97 -9.61
CA ARG A 264 38.97 12.61 -9.04
C ARG A 264 39.56 13.76 -8.23
N THR A 265 38.81 14.27 -7.27
CA THR A 265 39.27 15.32 -6.36
C THR A 265 39.24 14.86 -4.90
N LEU A 266 40.24 15.31 -4.15
CA LEU A 266 40.23 15.32 -2.70
C LEU A 266 39.86 16.74 -2.27
N THR A 267 38.80 16.88 -1.47
CA THR A 267 38.24 18.16 -1.03
C THR A 267 38.32 18.26 0.48
N ASP A 268 39.07 19.27 0.95
CA ASP A 268 39.16 19.64 2.37
C ASP A 268 37.84 20.29 2.80
N ALA A 269 37.06 19.63 3.65
CA ALA A 269 35.75 20.13 4.05
C ALA A 269 35.83 21.35 4.97
N ARG A 270 36.98 21.60 5.62
CA ARG A 270 37.19 22.79 6.47
C ARG A 270 37.51 24.05 5.65
N THR A 271 38.19 23.90 4.51
CA THR A 271 38.65 25.03 3.68
C THR A 271 37.94 25.13 2.33
N ASN A 272 37.17 24.12 1.94
CA ASN A 272 36.59 23.90 0.60
C ASN A 272 37.63 23.90 -0.55
N LEU A 273 38.93 23.79 -0.22
CA LEU A 273 39.98 23.65 -1.22
C LEU A 273 39.95 22.25 -1.83
N GLN A 274 40.10 22.18 -3.15
CA GLN A 274 40.05 20.94 -3.91
C GLN A 274 41.39 20.65 -4.58
N ARG A 275 41.85 19.40 -4.49
CA ARG A 275 43.01 18.90 -5.21
C ARG A 275 42.59 17.77 -6.14
N ARG A 276 42.64 18.01 -7.46
CA ARG A 276 42.55 16.92 -8.43
C ARG A 276 43.78 16.02 -8.30
N GLY A 277 43.53 14.72 -8.14
CA GLY A 277 44.57 13.71 -8.04
C GLY A 277 45.20 13.36 -9.39
N LEU A 278 46.26 12.56 -9.34
CA LEU A 278 47.04 12.16 -10.51
C LEU A 278 46.49 10.89 -11.16
N ILE A 279 46.79 10.77 -12.45
CA ILE A 279 46.58 9.56 -13.24
C ILE A 279 47.88 8.75 -13.18
N SER A 280 47.86 7.61 -12.48
CA SER A 280 49.01 6.70 -12.39
C SER A 280 49.44 6.16 -13.76
N ARG A 281 50.72 5.79 -13.87
CA ARG A 281 51.35 5.15 -15.03
C ARG A 281 51.45 3.62 -14.90
N HIS A 282 51.23 3.07 -13.70
CA HIS A 282 51.35 1.64 -13.41
C HIS A 282 50.22 0.87 -14.09
N HIS A 283 50.51 -0.21 -14.81
CA HIS A 283 49.47 -0.96 -15.52
C HIS A 283 48.70 -1.86 -14.54
N THR A 284 47.57 -1.39 -14.00
CA THR A 284 46.72 -2.26 -13.16
C THR A 284 46.12 -3.39 -13.98
N ILE A 285 46.57 -4.62 -13.70
CA ILE A 285 45.78 -5.83 -13.97
C ILE A 285 44.48 -5.66 -13.17
N GLY A 286 43.35 -5.57 -13.88
CA GLY A 286 42.07 -5.29 -13.24
C GLY A 286 41.69 -6.42 -12.28
N LEU A 287 41.53 -6.10 -11.00
CA LEU A 287 41.06 -7.05 -10.00
C LEU A 287 39.67 -7.58 -10.38
N ILE A 288 39.66 -8.85 -10.75
CA ILE A 288 38.46 -9.68 -10.82
C ILE A 288 37.95 -9.83 -9.38
N THR A 289 36.62 -9.89 -9.23
CA THR A 289 35.92 -10.02 -7.94
C THR A 289 36.61 -10.99 -6.98
N VAL A 290 37.08 -10.50 -5.83
CA VAL A 290 37.64 -11.36 -4.78
C VAL A 290 36.52 -12.25 -4.22
N VAL A 291 36.76 -13.56 -4.27
CA VAL A 291 35.85 -14.58 -3.75
C VAL A 291 36.14 -14.75 -2.24
N PRO A 292 35.13 -14.86 -1.36
CA PRO A 292 35.36 -15.18 0.04
C PRO A 292 36.07 -16.53 0.21
N LYS A 293 37.03 -16.57 1.14
CA LYS A 293 37.89 -17.72 1.53
C LYS A 293 37.45 -19.09 1.01
N ALA A 294 38.24 -19.66 0.09
CA ALA A 294 38.32 -21.09 -0.22
C ALA A 294 36.99 -21.85 -0.46
N ASN A 295 35.93 -21.17 -0.88
CA ASN A 295 34.72 -21.84 -1.37
C ASN A 295 35.05 -22.64 -2.64
N GLY A 296 34.62 -23.90 -2.72
CA GLY A 296 35.00 -24.86 -3.79
C GLY A 296 34.63 -24.49 -5.24
N TYR A 297 34.05 -23.30 -5.45
CA TYR A 297 33.64 -22.75 -6.74
C TYR A 297 34.74 -21.98 -7.47
N GLU A 298 35.96 -21.86 -6.92
CA GLU A 298 37.05 -21.15 -7.61
C GLU A 298 37.38 -21.76 -8.99
N LYS A 299 37.42 -23.09 -9.08
CA LYS A 299 37.52 -23.82 -10.36
C LYS A 299 36.35 -23.52 -11.31
N LEU A 300 35.17 -23.24 -10.78
CA LEU A 300 33.96 -22.88 -11.55
C LEU A 300 34.07 -21.47 -12.13
N LEU A 301 34.57 -20.51 -11.33
CA LEU A 301 34.73 -19.11 -11.73
C LEU A 301 35.88 -18.95 -12.73
N GLN A 302 36.97 -19.71 -12.59
CA GLN A 302 38.02 -19.79 -13.62
C GLN A 302 37.48 -20.41 -14.92
N LYS A 303 36.72 -21.52 -14.83
CA LYS A 303 36.08 -22.19 -15.99
C LYS A 303 35.14 -21.26 -16.78
N TYR A 304 34.47 -20.32 -16.12
CA TYR A 304 33.52 -19.39 -16.75
C TYR A 304 33.96 -17.93 -16.74
N LYS A 305 35.29 -17.66 -16.71
CA LYS A 305 35.90 -16.32 -16.69
C LYS A 305 35.41 -15.39 -17.83
N SER A 306 34.99 -15.95 -18.97
CA SER A 306 34.37 -15.21 -20.08
C SER A 306 33.05 -14.54 -19.69
N LEU A 307 32.20 -15.18 -18.87
CA LEU A 307 30.91 -14.62 -18.43
C LEU A 307 31.07 -13.42 -17.47
N LEU A 308 32.26 -13.28 -16.85
CA LEU A 308 32.59 -12.21 -15.91
C LEU A 308 33.33 -11.04 -16.58
N SER A 309 33.65 -11.17 -17.87
CA SER A 309 34.41 -10.18 -18.64
C SER A 309 33.49 -9.19 -19.38
N PRO A 310 33.90 -7.94 -19.65
CA PRO A 310 33.11 -7.00 -20.43
C PRO A 310 33.01 -7.43 -21.91
N PHE A 311 31.92 -8.10 -22.28
CA PHE A 311 31.68 -8.58 -23.64
C PHE A 311 31.09 -7.50 -24.59
N THR A 312 31.23 -7.72 -25.90
CA THR A 312 30.52 -6.96 -26.94
C THR A 312 29.55 -7.87 -27.71
N TYR A 313 28.43 -7.34 -28.19
CA TYR A 313 27.37 -8.13 -28.85
C TYR A 313 27.70 -8.48 -30.32
N ALA A 314 28.97 -8.29 -30.73
CA ALA A 314 29.47 -8.64 -32.06
C ALA A 314 30.08 -10.05 -32.11
N GLU A 315 30.40 -10.66 -30.97
CA GLU A 315 30.96 -12.02 -30.91
C GLU A 315 29.88 -13.10 -31.13
N PRO A 316 30.22 -14.27 -31.71
CA PRO A 316 29.28 -15.36 -31.90
C PRO A 316 28.75 -15.89 -30.56
N VAL A 317 27.42 -15.92 -30.39
CA VAL A 317 26.79 -16.47 -29.19
C VAL A 317 27.09 -17.97 -29.10
N SER A 318 27.64 -18.41 -27.96
CA SER A 318 28.14 -19.79 -27.74
C SER A 318 27.04 -20.85 -27.53
N HIS A 319 25.76 -20.49 -27.66
CA HIS A 319 24.63 -21.39 -27.43
C HIS A 319 23.64 -21.41 -28.61
N ASN A 320 23.03 -22.56 -28.85
CA ASN A 320 22.08 -22.78 -29.95
C ASN A 320 20.66 -22.23 -29.67
N ALA A 321 20.41 -21.61 -28.51
CA ALA A 321 19.11 -21.08 -28.15
C ALA A 321 18.80 -19.77 -28.91
N THR A 322 17.84 -19.83 -29.84
CA THR A 322 17.28 -18.65 -30.53
C THR A 322 15.88 -18.32 -30.01
N HIS A 323 15.51 -17.03 -29.99
CA HIS A 323 14.15 -16.60 -29.69
C HIS A 323 13.30 -16.53 -30.96
N THR A 324 12.21 -17.30 -31.00
CA THR A 324 11.22 -17.27 -32.09
C THR A 324 9.98 -16.45 -31.71
N ILE A 325 9.51 -15.62 -32.63
CA ILE A 325 8.34 -14.75 -32.51
C ILE A 325 7.26 -15.29 -33.45
N LYS A 326 6.66 -16.43 -33.08
CA LYS A 326 5.63 -17.10 -33.90
C LYS A 326 4.40 -16.19 -34.05
N THR A 327 4.09 -15.77 -35.27
CA THR A 327 2.98 -14.84 -35.59
C THR A 327 1.93 -15.50 -36.48
N THR A 328 0.65 -15.32 -36.17
CA THR A 328 -0.48 -15.88 -36.94
C THR A 328 -1.10 -14.91 -37.94
N GLY A 329 -0.84 -13.60 -37.80
CA GLY A 329 -1.44 -12.54 -38.62
C GLY A 329 -0.56 -11.97 -39.75
N PRO A 330 -1.10 -11.04 -40.56
CA PRO A 330 -0.38 -10.34 -41.62
C PRO A 330 0.63 -9.32 -41.06
N ARG A 331 1.73 -9.09 -41.80
CA ARG A 331 2.88 -8.28 -41.33
C ARG A 331 2.46 -6.92 -40.77
N VAL A 332 2.87 -6.64 -39.53
CA VAL A 332 2.55 -5.38 -38.83
C VAL A 332 3.36 -4.22 -39.38
N HIS A 333 2.68 -3.22 -39.92
CA HIS A 333 3.26 -1.94 -40.33
C HIS A 333 2.49 -0.78 -39.70
N ALA A 334 3.20 0.14 -39.04
CA ALA A 334 2.62 1.34 -38.42
C ALA A 334 3.51 2.56 -38.64
N GLN A 335 2.88 3.72 -38.85
CA GLN A 335 3.61 4.97 -39.15
C GLN A 335 4.48 5.43 -37.97
N PRO A 336 5.74 5.87 -38.20
CA PRO A 336 6.61 6.33 -37.13
C PRO A 336 6.05 7.57 -36.42
N ARG A 337 6.00 7.53 -35.08
CA ARG A 337 5.56 8.69 -34.28
C ARG A 337 6.58 9.82 -34.36
N ARG A 338 6.09 11.06 -34.45
CA ARG A 338 6.89 12.26 -34.21
C ARG A 338 7.18 12.37 -32.72
N LEU A 339 8.46 12.52 -32.35
CA LEU A 339 8.89 12.78 -30.97
C LEU A 339 9.20 14.28 -30.80
N HIS A 340 8.90 14.81 -29.61
CA HIS A 340 9.34 16.13 -29.18
C HIS A 340 10.89 16.22 -29.26
N PRO A 341 11.50 17.34 -29.71
CA PRO A 341 12.95 17.43 -29.98
C PRO A 341 13.85 16.88 -28.86
N ASN A 342 13.57 17.20 -27.60
CA ASN A 342 14.36 16.71 -26.47
C ASN A 342 14.31 15.19 -26.32
N LYS A 343 13.14 14.57 -26.57
CA LYS A 343 12.95 13.11 -26.58
C LYS A 343 13.55 12.47 -27.84
N LEU A 344 13.55 13.19 -28.97
CA LEU A 344 14.18 12.77 -30.22
C LEU A 344 15.71 12.69 -30.09
N ARG A 345 16.34 13.65 -29.38
CA ARG A 345 17.77 13.64 -29.05
C ARG A 345 18.12 12.38 -28.24
N VAL A 346 17.52 12.22 -27.06
CA VAL A 346 17.76 11.03 -26.18
C VAL A 346 17.50 9.71 -26.90
N ALA A 347 16.51 9.64 -27.79
CA ALA A 347 16.27 8.45 -28.61
C ALA A 347 17.43 8.14 -29.58
N LYS A 348 18.02 9.16 -30.23
CA LYS A 348 19.19 8.99 -31.08
C LYS A 348 20.42 8.56 -30.27
N ASP A 349 20.73 9.28 -29.20
CA ASP A 349 21.93 9.03 -28.38
C ASP A 349 21.99 7.57 -27.87
N VAL A 350 20.83 7.01 -27.51
CA VAL A 350 20.68 5.61 -27.11
C VAL A 350 20.81 4.64 -28.30
N PHE A 351 20.20 4.93 -29.46
CA PHE A 351 20.33 4.06 -30.64
C PHE A 351 21.72 4.09 -31.26
N ASP A 352 22.40 5.22 -31.31
CA ASP A 352 23.78 5.34 -31.79
C ASP A 352 24.76 4.56 -30.89
N ASN A 353 24.48 4.51 -29.59
CA ASN A 353 25.20 3.64 -28.65
C ASN A 353 24.88 2.15 -28.88
N MET A 354 23.60 1.79 -29.08
CA MET A 354 23.21 0.40 -29.38
C MET A 354 23.73 -0.10 -30.74
N LEU A 355 23.88 0.78 -31.73
CA LEU A 355 24.57 0.50 -33.00
C LEU A 355 26.06 0.23 -32.75
N LYS A 356 26.76 1.11 -32.03
CA LYS A 356 28.19 0.94 -31.68
C LYS A 356 28.47 -0.33 -30.87
N LEU A 357 27.52 -0.78 -30.06
CA LEU A 357 27.62 -2.01 -29.26
C LEU A 357 27.26 -3.30 -30.03
N GLY A 358 26.80 -3.20 -31.30
CA GLY A 358 26.36 -4.34 -32.12
C GLY A 358 24.96 -4.87 -31.81
N ILE A 359 24.22 -4.22 -30.90
CA ILE A 359 22.91 -4.70 -30.40
C ILE A 359 21.79 -4.54 -31.44
N ILE A 360 21.90 -3.54 -32.33
CA ILE A 360 20.97 -3.30 -33.42
C ILE A 360 21.72 -2.98 -34.72
N ARG A 361 21.00 -3.03 -35.84
CA ARG A 361 21.49 -2.64 -37.16
C ARG A 361 20.41 -1.88 -37.95
N PRO A 362 20.76 -1.05 -38.95
CA PRO A 362 19.80 -0.55 -39.92
C PRO A 362 19.03 -1.69 -40.58
N SER A 363 17.73 -1.48 -40.87
CA SER A 363 16.84 -2.55 -41.33
C SER A 363 15.78 -2.03 -42.31
N SER A 364 15.65 -2.68 -43.46
CA SER A 364 14.61 -2.50 -44.47
C SER A 364 13.43 -3.45 -44.25
N SER A 365 13.06 -3.67 -42.99
CA SER A 365 12.06 -4.68 -42.62
C SER A 365 10.66 -4.39 -43.18
N PRO A 366 9.93 -5.42 -43.67
CA PRO A 366 8.51 -5.30 -43.98
C PRO A 366 7.61 -5.37 -42.74
N TYR A 367 8.18 -5.40 -41.53
CA TYR A 367 7.50 -5.08 -40.28
C TYR A 367 8.01 -3.73 -39.77
N VAL A 368 7.10 -2.88 -39.26
CA VAL A 368 7.46 -1.58 -38.71
C VAL A 368 6.62 -1.31 -37.46
N THR A 369 7.28 -1.20 -36.30
CA THR A 369 6.65 -0.74 -35.06
C THR A 369 7.03 0.72 -34.76
N PRO A 370 6.12 1.53 -34.18
CA PRO A 370 6.41 2.92 -33.91
C PRO A 370 7.16 3.07 -32.59
N LEU A 371 8.13 3.98 -32.55
CA LEU A 371 8.85 4.30 -31.33
C LEU A 371 7.94 4.93 -30.26
N HIS A 372 8.18 4.58 -29.00
CA HIS A 372 7.59 5.19 -27.81
C HIS A 372 8.70 5.51 -26.80
N MET A 373 8.50 6.55 -25.98
CA MET A 373 9.50 7.04 -25.02
C MET A 373 8.89 7.03 -23.62
N VAL A 374 9.39 6.14 -22.77
CA VAL A 374 8.93 5.96 -21.38
C VAL A 374 9.92 6.67 -20.45
N PRO A 375 9.49 7.34 -19.37
CA PRO A 375 10.42 7.85 -18.36
C PRO A 375 11.10 6.69 -17.61
N LYS A 376 12.16 7.01 -16.87
CA LYS A 376 12.69 6.17 -15.78
C LYS A 376 12.19 6.70 -14.42
N GLY A 377 12.72 6.16 -13.31
CA GLY A 377 12.38 6.62 -11.96
C GLY A 377 12.89 8.04 -11.66
N ASP A 378 13.96 8.46 -12.33
CA ASP A 378 14.41 9.85 -12.37
C ASP A 378 13.61 10.64 -13.42
N ALA A 379 12.91 11.70 -12.98
CA ALA A 379 11.93 12.46 -13.76
C ALA A 379 12.46 13.17 -15.02
N HIS A 380 13.76 13.06 -15.31
CA HIS A 380 14.44 13.75 -16.41
C HIS A 380 15.05 12.80 -17.46
N SER A 381 15.23 11.50 -17.18
CA SER A 381 15.73 10.55 -18.20
C SER A 381 14.65 9.64 -18.80
N TRP A 382 14.87 9.30 -20.06
CA TRP A 382 13.91 8.57 -20.91
C TRP A 382 14.55 7.31 -21.47
N ARG A 383 13.74 6.28 -21.72
CA ARG A 383 14.13 5.05 -22.43
C ARG A 383 13.32 4.91 -23.73
N PRO A 384 13.96 4.65 -24.89
CA PRO A 384 13.26 4.27 -26.11
C PRO A 384 12.72 2.84 -26.00
N CYS A 385 11.49 2.62 -26.46
CA CYS A 385 10.83 1.31 -26.51
C CYS A 385 10.05 1.18 -27.82
N GLY A 386 10.17 0.05 -28.51
CA GLY A 386 9.30 -0.26 -29.66
C GLY A 386 7.89 -0.58 -29.18
N ASP A 387 6.86 0.03 -29.78
CA ASP A 387 5.46 -0.25 -29.45
C ASP A 387 4.97 -1.51 -30.15
N TYR A 388 5.38 -2.65 -29.61
CA TYR A 388 5.06 -3.99 -30.11
C TYR A 388 3.60 -4.43 -29.85
N ARG A 389 2.67 -3.55 -29.44
CA ARG A 389 1.28 -3.95 -29.12
C ARG A 389 0.57 -4.61 -30.30
N LEU A 390 0.75 -4.08 -31.52
CA LEU A 390 0.19 -4.66 -32.74
C LEU A 390 0.84 -6.01 -33.11
N LEU A 391 2.16 -6.16 -32.90
CA LEU A 391 2.85 -7.43 -33.10
C LEU A 391 2.40 -8.47 -32.08
N LYS A 392 2.36 -8.11 -30.79
CA LYS A 392 1.91 -8.97 -29.69
C LYS A 392 0.46 -9.44 -29.85
N ALA A 393 -0.40 -8.65 -30.50
CA ALA A 393 -1.76 -9.07 -30.84
C ALA A 393 -1.82 -10.20 -31.89
N GLN A 394 -0.74 -10.43 -32.64
CA GLN A 394 -0.60 -11.51 -33.63
C GLN A 394 0.41 -12.59 -33.19
N THR A 395 1.23 -12.34 -32.17
CA THR A 395 2.19 -13.32 -31.65
C THR A 395 1.47 -14.39 -30.83
N SER A 396 1.64 -15.65 -31.22
CA SER A 396 1.21 -16.81 -30.44
C SER A 396 1.89 -16.79 -29.07
N PRO A 397 1.16 -16.75 -27.94
CA PRO A 397 1.78 -16.79 -26.62
C PRO A 397 2.55 -18.10 -26.41
N ASN A 398 3.79 -17.99 -25.91
CA ASN A 398 4.56 -19.16 -25.50
C ASN A 398 3.98 -19.71 -24.19
N LYS A 399 3.11 -20.73 -24.29
CA LYS A 399 2.57 -21.48 -23.15
C LYS A 399 3.63 -22.44 -22.56
N TYR A 400 4.71 -21.88 -22.00
CA TYR A 400 5.54 -22.65 -21.06
C TYR A 400 4.86 -22.64 -19.68
N PRO A 401 4.69 -23.80 -19.02
CA PRO A 401 4.35 -23.80 -17.60
C PRO A 401 5.49 -23.15 -16.82
N ILE A 402 5.17 -22.15 -16.00
CA ILE A 402 6.10 -21.67 -14.98
C ILE A 402 6.17 -22.78 -13.92
N PRO A 403 7.36 -23.25 -13.50
CA PRO A 403 7.48 -24.26 -12.45
C PRO A 403 6.69 -23.85 -11.20
N HIS A 404 5.97 -24.78 -10.59
CA HIS A 404 5.15 -24.45 -9.44
C HIS A 404 6.06 -24.18 -8.24
N ILE A 405 5.70 -23.23 -7.37
CA ILE A 405 6.59 -22.79 -6.29
C ILE A 405 6.91 -23.91 -5.28
N LYS A 406 6.06 -24.95 -5.21
CA LYS A 406 6.31 -26.18 -4.45
C LYS A 406 7.42 -27.04 -5.08
N ASP A 407 7.51 -27.10 -6.40
CA ASP A 407 8.54 -27.85 -7.14
C ASP A 407 9.91 -27.18 -6.92
N PHE A 408 9.93 -25.84 -6.88
CA PHE A 408 11.10 -25.06 -6.50
C PHE A 408 11.51 -25.32 -5.04
N ALA A 409 10.57 -25.41 -4.11
CA ALA A 409 10.86 -25.72 -2.70
C ALA A 409 11.42 -27.15 -2.52
N LEU A 410 10.85 -28.14 -3.21
CA LEU A 410 11.40 -29.51 -3.28
C LEU A 410 12.82 -29.53 -3.88
N SER A 411 13.07 -28.69 -4.90
CA SER A 411 14.40 -28.54 -5.52
C SER A 411 15.44 -27.84 -4.62
N LEU A 412 15.07 -27.40 -3.42
CA LEU A 412 15.95 -26.82 -2.40
C LEU A 412 16.19 -27.77 -1.21
N GLU A 413 15.58 -28.96 -1.19
CA GLU A 413 15.82 -29.94 -0.12
C GLU A 413 17.29 -30.39 -0.12
N GLY A 414 17.96 -30.24 1.02
CA GLY A 414 19.41 -30.47 1.15
C GLY A 414 20.31 -29.37 0.58
N ALA A 415 19.79 -28.29 0.00
CA ALA A 415 20.59 -27.21 -0.56
C ALA A 415 21.18 -26.29 0.53
N THR A 416 22.49 -26.39 0.75
CA THR A 416 23.20 -25.61 1.79
C THR A 416 23.65 -24.21 1.36
N VAL A 417 23.52 -23.85 0.07
CA VAL A 417 23.95 -22.56 -0.48
C VAL A 417 22.89 -21.98 -1.40
N LEU A 418 22.36 -20.81 -1.05
CA LEU A 418 21.48 -20.01 -1.90
C LEU A 418 22.28 -18.87 -2.55
N THR A 419 22.07 -18.58 -3.84
CA THR A 419 22.77 -17.50 -4.55
C THR A 419 21.86 -16.77 -5.54
N LYS A 420 22.18 -15.50 -5.84
CA LYS A 420 21.46 -14.64 -6.78
C LYS A 420 22.41 -14.15 -7.87
N LEU A 421 22.20 -14.62 -9.10
CA LEU A 421 22.94 -14.17 -10.28
C LEU A 421 22.09 -13.15 -11.06
N ASP A 422 22.54 -11.89 -11.13
CA ASP A 422 21.89 -10.84 -11.91
C ASP A 422 22.57 -10.68 -13.28
N LEU A 423 21.85 -11.06 -14.35
CA LEU A 423 22.41 -11.16 -15.69
C LEU A 423 22.34 -9.82 -16.42
N ARG A 424 23.47 -9.10 -16.43
CA ARG A 424 23.64 -7.75 -17.01
C ARG A 424 23.15 -7.69 -18.47
N LYS A 425 21.91 -7.19 -18.66
CA LYS A 425 21.21 -7.09 -19.95
C LYS A 425 21.05 -8.43 -20.69
N ALA A 426 20.74 -9.51 -19.96
CA ALA A 426 20.50 -10.87 -20.52
C ALA A 426 19.68 -10.92 -21.81
N PHE A 427 18.64 -10.08 -21.91
CA PHE A 427 17.71 -10.05 -23.05
C PHE A 427 18.35 -9.69 -24.40
N TYR A 428 19.59 -9.16 -24.43
CA TYR A 428 20.36 -8.95 -25.65
C TYR A 428 21.33 -10.11 -25.99
N GLN A 429 21.47 -11.11 -25.12
CA GLN A 429 22.37 -12.26 -25.32
C GLN A 429 21.67 -13.42 -26.06
N ILE A 430 20.34 -13.48 -26.05
CA ILE A 430 19.56 -14.47 -26.80
C ILE A 430 19.31 -13.92 -28.22
N PRO A 431 19.90 -14.50 -29.28
CA PRO A 431 19.68 -14.06 -30.65
C PRO A 431 18.25 -14.34 -31.10
N ILE A 432 17.64 -13.39 -31.82
CA ILE A 432 16.36 -13.62 -32.50
C ILE A 432 16.61 -14.57 -33.68
N GLU A 433 15.72 -15.54 -33.89
CA GLU A 433 15.80 -16.47 -35.02
C GLU A 433 15.84 -15.70 -36.35
N LYS A 434 16.63 -16.17 -37.34
CA LYS A 434 16.94 -15.42 -38.58
C LYS A 434 15.69 -15.01 -39.35
N ALA A 435 14.64 -15.84 -39.34
CA ALA A 435 13.35 -15.55 -39.97
C ALA A 435 12.52 -14.49 -39.23
N ASP A 436 12.78 -14.29 -37.93
CA ASP A 436 12.02 -13.42 -37.03
C ASP A 436 12.72 -12.09 -36.72
N ILE A 437 14.02 -11.94 -37.00
CA ILE A 437 14.75 -10.64 -36.90
C ILE A 437 13.97 -9.47 -37.57
N PRO A 438 13.30 -9.62 -38.72
CA PRO A 438 12.50 -8.53 -39.29
C PRO A 438 11.42 -7.99 -38.33
N LYS A 439 10.84 -8.84 -37.47
CA LYS A 439 9.73 -8.48 -36.58
C LYS A 439 10.14 -7.52 -35.45
N THR A 440 11.43 -7.41 -35.12
CA THR A 440 11.96 -6.51 -34.09
C THR A 440 12.36 -5.12 -34.62
N ALA A 441 11.92 -4.76 -35.83
CA ALA A 441 12.15 -3.43 -36.39
C ALA A 441 11.24 -2.37 -35.75
N ALA A 442 11.87 -1.33 -35.20
CA ALA A 442 11.21 -0.13 -34.69
C ALA A 442 11.68 1.10 -35.47
N ALA A 443 10.75 1.98 -35.85
CA ALA A 443 11.05 3.14 -36.69
C ALA A 443 10.84 4.48 -35.96
N GLN A 444 11.78 5.39 -36.23
CA GLN A 444 11.77 6.80 -35.84
C GLN A 444 11.40 7.65 -37.08
N SER A 445 10.64 8.73 -36.89
CA SER A 445 10.28 9.62 -38.01
C SER A 445 11.51 10.31 -38.59
N LYS A 446 11.85 10.01 -39.86
CA LYS A 446 12.78 10.86 -40.63
C LYS A 446 12.16 12.26 -40.80
N LYS A 447 12.97 13.31 -40.66
CA LYS A 447 12.65 14.61 -41.25
C LYS A 447 12.73 14.48 -42.77
N THR A 448 11.66 14.81 -43.48
CA THR A 448 11.70 14.98 -44.94
C THR A 448 12.29 16.35 -45.28
N THR A 449 13.61 16.40 -45.47
CA THR A 449 14.23 17.39 -46.36
C THR A 449 14.11 16.85 -47.80
N PRO A 450 13.61 17.63 -48.77
CA PRO A 450 13.48 17.15 -50.14
C PRO A 450 14.86 16.97 -50.79
N VAL A 451 15.03 15.84 -51.47
CA VAL A 451 16.16 15.56 -52.38
C VAL A 451 15.55 14.96 -53.66
N THR A 452 16.10 15.32 -54.80
CA THR A 452 15.54 15.06 -56.13
C THR A 452 15.86 13.66 -56.66
N SER A 453 14.85 13.05 -57.29
CA SER A 453 14.90 12.09 -58.41
C SER A 453 16.17 11.23 -58.67
N SER A 454 16.01 9.91 -58.55
CA SER A 454 16.34 8.96 -59.64
C SER A 454 15.59 7.63 -59.44
N GLU A 455 15.60 6.79 -60.48
CA GLU A 455 15.00 5.45 -60.61
C GLU A 455 15.54 4.37 -59.61
N GLU A 456 15.08 3.11 -59.50
CA GLU A 456 14.29 2.27 -60.43
C GLU A 456 13.58 1.04 -59.77
N THR A 457 12.64 0.43 -60.52
CA THR A 457 12.13 -0.98 -60.53
C THR A 457 11.72 -1.82 -59.28
N LEU A 458 10.52 -2.44 -59.42
CA LEU A 458 9.97 -3.67 -58.78
C LEU A 458 10.41 -4.93 -59.60
N PRO A 459 9.98 -6.23 -59.41
CA PRO A 459 8.83 -6.78 -58.64
C PRO A 459 8.92 -8.23 -58.00
N SER A 460 7.81 -8.63 -57.32
CA SER A 460 7.14 -9.97 -57.29
C SER A 460 7.80 -11.33 -56.90
N HIS A 461 7.31 -11.95 -55.79
CA HIS A 461 6.35 -13.12 -55.71
C HIS A 461 6.53 -14.47 -56.52
N PRO A 462 5.76 -15.59 -56.27
CA PRO A 462 5.05 -16.16 -55.07
C PRO A 462 4.86 -17.74 -54.95
N LYS A 463 4.18 -18.20 -53.86
CA LYS A 463 3.10 -19.27 -53.77
C LYS A 463 3.35 -20.83 -53.61
N LYS A 464 2.48 -21.44 -52.75
CA LYS A 464 1.76 -22.79 -52.77
C LYS A 464 2.31 -24.15 -52.20
N THR A 465 1.91 -24.51 -50.95
CA THR A 465 1.06 -25.66 -50.41
C THR A 465 1.21 -27.21 -50.70
N LYS A 466 1.37 -28.03 -49.60
CA LYS A 466 0.82 -29.39 -49.14
C LYS A 466 0.86 -30.70 -50.01
N PRO A 467 0.54 -31.99 -49.56
CA PRO A 467 -0.12 -32.64 -48.33
C PRO A 467 0.70 -33.80 -47.59
N MET A 468 0.36 -34.68 -46.58
CA MET A 468 -0.75 -35.09 -45.62
C MET A 468 -1.30 -36.61 -45.60
N LYS A 469 -0.76 -37.64 -44.84
CA LYS A 469 -1.31 -39.08 -44.76
C LYS A 469 -0.70 -40.07 -43.71
N GLU A 470 -1.40 -41.20 -43.48
CA GLU A 470 -1.08 -42.66 -43.19
C GLU A 470 0.31 -43.12 -42.65
N ALA A 471 0.42 -44.27 -41.93
CA ALA A 471 -0.54 -45.09 -41.12
C ALA A 471 0.14 -46.36 -40.49
N ALA A 472 -0.50 -46.94 -39.44
CA ALA A 472 -0.44 -48.36 -38.98
C ALA A 472 0.88 -48.90 -38.32
N PRO A 473 0.89 -50.08 -37.62
CA PRO A 473 -0.09 -50.68 -36.66
C PRO A 473 0.48 -51.46 -35.41
N SER A 474 -0.43 -51.95 -34.53
CA SER A 474 -0.36 -53.16 -33.62
C SER A 474 0.67 -53.20 -32.43
N THR A 475 0.80 -54.18 -31.50
CA THR A 475 0.29 -55.60 -31.34
C THR A 475 0.41 -56.19 -29.89
N TYR A 476 -0.65 -56.80 -29.28
CA TYR A 476 -0.68 -57.81 -28.15
C TYR A 476 -0.09 -57.43 -26.74
N SER A 477 -0.26 -58.16 -25.59
CA SER A 477 -0.68 -59.54 -25.28
C SER A 477 -1.36 -59.79 -23.89
N GLN A 478 -1.96 -60.99 -23.73
CA GLN A 478 -2.47 -61.82 -22.58
C GLN A 478 -2.12 -61.44 -21.10
N ASN A 479 -2.92 -61.72 -20.04
CA ASN A 479 -3.37 -63.06 -19.54
C ASN A 479 -4.55 -63.00 -18.50
N SER A 480 -5.07 -64.16 -18.04
CA SER A 480 -6.22 -64.37 -17.09
C SER A 480 -6.19 -65.80 -16.47
N PRO A 481 -7.14 -66.33 -15.64
CA PRO A 481 -8.38 -65.81 -15.00
C PRO A 481 -8.24 -65.86 -13.44
N PRO A 482 -8.96 -66.60 -12.53
CA PRO A 482 -10.31 -67.22 -12.46
C PRO A 482 -11.14 -67.11 -11.12
N ASN A 483 -12.47 -67.28 -11.22
CA ASN A 483 -13.49 -67.84 -10.27
C ASN A 483 -13.69 -67.25 -8.83
N HIS A 484 -14.81 -67.40 -8.09
CA HIS A 484 -16.16 -68.04 -8.23
C HIS A 484 -17.26 -66.99 -7.84
N GLU A 485 -18.48 -66.93 -8.40
CA GLU A 485 -19.75 -67.62 -8.03
C GLU A 485 -20.23 -67.47 -6.55
N LEU A 486 -21.51 -67.33 -6.16
CA LEU A 486 -22.83 -67.15 -6.85
C LEU A 486 -23.94 -66.76 -5.82
N LEU A 487 -25.10 -66.22 -6.29
CA LEU A 487 -26.45 -66.22 -5.62
C LEU A 487 -26.63 -65.38 -4.31
N SER A 488 -27.84 -64.99 -3.81
CA SER A 488 -29.25 -65.05 -4.28
C SER A 488 -30.16 -63.96 -3.65
N ARG A 489 -31.40 -63.80 -4.18
CA ARG A 489 -32.61 -63.11 -3.61
C ARG A 489 -33.48 -64.15 -2.82
N PRO A 490 -34.59 -63.86 -2.06
CA PRO A 490 -35.62 -62.80 -2.32
C PRO A 490 -36.51 -62.22 -1.18
N LEU A 491 -37.25 -61.12 -1.50
CA LEU A 491 -38.58 -60.71 -0.94
C LEU A 491 -38.67 -60.41 0.59
N LEU A 492 -39.77 -59.98 1.27
CA LEU A 492 -41.17 -59.49 1.05
C LEU A 492 -41.43 -58.42 2.19
N SER A 493 -42.56 -57.77 2.55
CA SER A 493 -44.01 -57.87 2.23
C SER A 493 -44.75 -56.51 2.14
N LYS A 494 -45.68 -56.17 3.07
CA LYS A 494 -46.58 -54.98 3.06
C LYS A 494 -47.13 -54.61 4.45
N ARG A 495 -47.43 -53.32 4.71
CA ARG A 495 -48.64 -52.82 5.43
C ARG A 495 -48.84 -51.30 5.26
N SER A 496 -49.94 -50.74 5.78
CA SER A 496 -50.58 -49.50 5.28
C SER A 496 -50.86 -48.40 6.32
N LEU A 497 -51.21 -47.20 5.83
CA LEU A 497 -51.41 -45.90 6.51
C LEU A 497 -52.60 -45.82 7.49
N PRO A 498 -52.58 -44.79 8.38
CA PRO A 498 -53.70 -43.87 8.59
C PRO A 498 -53.32 -42.36 8.41
N PRO A 499 -54.29 -41.41 8.39
CA PRO A 499 -54.09 -40.02 7.93
C PRO A 499 -53.99 -38.94 9.05
N LEU A 500 -53.79 -37.66 8.62
CA LEU A 500 -53.64 -36.46 9.45
C LEU A 500 -54.97 -35.74 9.81
N PRO A 501 -55.05 -35.05 10.97
CA PRO A 501 -56.13 -34.11 11.33
C PRO A 501 -55.84 -32.64 10.89
N PRO A 502 -56.83 -31.71 10.94
CA PRO A 502 -56.80 -30.44 10.20
C PRO A 502 -56.42 -29.16 11.01
N ILE A 503 -56.30 -28.06 10.25
CA ILE A 503 -55.95 -26.68 10.65
C ILE A 503 -57.14 -25.90 11.24
N PRO A 504 -56.91 -25.00 12.22
CA PRO A 504 -57.71 -23.79 12.44
C PRO A 504 -56.96 -22.50 12.04
N GLN A 505 -57.68 -21.52 11.48
CA GLN A 505 -57.18 -20.16 11.18
C GLN A 505 -57.73 -19.14 12.21
N PRO A 506 -57.29 -17.86 12.22
CA PRO A 506 -57.37 -16.99 13.40
C PRO A 506 -58.73 -16.33 13.64
N LEU A 507 -58.90 -15.78 14.85
CA LEU A 507 -59.97 -14.84 15.20
C LEU A 507 -59.39 -13.53 15.72
N SER A 508 -59.97 -12.44 15.23
CA SER A 508 -59.71 -11.04 15.62
C SER A 508 -60.53 -10.62 16.84
N ILE A 509 -60.15 -9.51 17.48
CA ILE A 509 -61.09 -8.55 18.11
C ILE A 509 -60.43 -7.15 18.15
N ASP A 510 -61.28 -6.13 18.17
CA ASP A 510 -60.98 -4.72 17.87
C ASP A 510 -60.82 -3.87 19.18
N PRO A 511 -60.79 -2.51 19.22
CA PRO A 511 -59.74 -1.84 20.01
C PRO A 511 -60.28 -0.73 20.95
N SER A 512 -59.43 0.26 21.23
CA SER A 512 -59.80 1.65 21.58
C SER A 512 -60.09 1.92 23.09
N PRO A 513 -60.24 3.20 23.54
CA PRO A 513 -59.18 3.80 24.35
C PRO A 513 -59.69 4.60 25.56
N LEU A 514 -58.80 5.31 26.26
CA LEU A 514 -59.17 6.54 26.99
C LEU A 514 -57.97 7.49 27.16
N ARG A 515 -58.20 8.79 26.94
CA ARG A 515 -57.29 9.90 27.31
C ARG A 515 -57.83 10.59 28.57
N GLN A 516 -57.00 11.35 29.28
CA GLN A 516 -57.23 12.80 29.48
C GLN A 516 -56.00 13.53 30.05
N ASN A 517 -55.99 14.86 29.92
CA ASN A 517 -54.88 15.76 30.26
C ASN A 517 -55.10 16.46 31.60
N PHE A 518 -54.04 16.98 32.22
CA PHE A 518 -54.09 17.81 33.44
C PHE A 518 -53.50 19.22 33.21
N THR A 519 -54.22 20.25 33.69
CA THR A 519 -53.83 21.63 34.11
C THR A 519 -55.13 22.48 34.21
N PRO A 520 -55.20 23.66 34.89
CA PRO A 520 -54.11 24.55 35.32
C PRO A 520 -54.22 25.20 36.74
N CYS A 521 -53.28 26.12 37.03
CA CYS A 521 -53.40 27.32 37.90
C CYS A 521 -53.19 27.21 39.44
N PRO A 522 -52.78 28.33 40.13
CA PRO A 522 -51.69 28.23 41.12
C PRO A 522 -51.79 29.07 42.43
N SER A 523 -50.76 28.93 43.29
CA SER A 523 -50.30 29.87 44.36
C SER A 523 -51.18 30.01 45.63
N PRO A 524 -50.71 30.56 46.79
CA PRO A 524 -49.45 31.28 47.06
C PRO A 524 -48.59 30.74 48.25
N SER A 525 -47.53 31.48 48.61
CA SER A 525 -46.62 31.25 49.76
C SER A 525 -46.89 32.24 50.92
N PRO A 526 -46.39 32.02 52.16
CA PRO A 526 -45.03 32.46 52.53
C PRO A 526 -44.23 31.56 53.51
N SER A 527 -42.99 31.99 53.80
CA SER A 527 -41.88 31.39 54.58
C SER A 527 -42.07 31.42 56.13
N PRO A 528 -41.18 30.86 57.01
CA PRO A 528 -39.71 30.65 56.86
C PRO A 528 -39.14 29.26 57.26
N LEU A 529 -37.81 29.08 57.11
CA LEU A 529 -37.11 27.78 57.16
C LEU A 529 -36.39 27.45 58.50
N LYS A 530 -36.29 26.14 58.76
CA LYS A 530 -35.13 25.47 59.40
C LYS A 530 -34.75 24.24 58.55
N PRO A 531 -33.49 23.75 58.59
CA PRO A 531 -32.93 22.91 57.53
C PRO A 531 -33.35 21.43 57.62
N PRO A 532 -33.75 20.78 56.51
CA PRO A 532 -33.91 19.33 56.42
C PRO A 532 -32.58 18.61 56.14
N LEU A 533 -32.54 17.31 56.42
CA LEU A 533 -31.38 16.43 56.33
C LEU A 533 -30.78 16.32 54.91
N ASN A 534 -29.45 16.13 54.91
CA ASN A 534 -28.66 15.40 53.91
C ASN A 534 -29.09 15.55 52.44
N THR A 535 -28.63 16.63 51.80
CA THR A 535 -28.20 16.53 50.40
C THR A 535 -27.22 15.35 50.25
N PRO A 536 -27.28 14.55 49.18
CA PRO A 536 -26.22 13.59 48.90
C PRO A 536 -24.89 14.33 48.77
N GLU A 537 -23.85 13.89 49.48
CA GLU A 537 -22.52 14.46 49.33
C GLU A 537 -22.07 14.33 47.88
N MET A 538 -21.76 15.45 47.22
CA MET A 538 -21.13 15.39 45.91
C MET A 538 -19.77 14.69 46.07
N PRO A 539 -19.40 13.75 45.19
CA PRO A 539 -18.11 13.10 45.27
C PRO A 539 -16.99 14.15 45.22
N PRO A 540 -15.93 14.01 46.03
CA PRO A 540 -14.93 15.06 46.19
C PRO A 540 -14.31 15.43 44.83
N PRO A 541 -14.12 16.74 44.55
CA PRO A 541 -13.71 17.20 43.23
C PRO A 541 -12.39 16.57 42.81
N MET A 542 -12.32 16.17 41.54
CA MET A 542 -11.16 15.45 41.02
C MET A 542 -9.89 16.29 41.19
N LYS A 543 -8.85 15.66 41.76
CA LYS A 543 -7.51 16.26 41.86
C LYS A 543 -7.01 16.60 40.45
N LEU A 544 -6.54 17.84 40.29
CA LEU A 544 -5.93 18.37 39.08
C LEU A 544 -4.79 17.46 38.61
N THR A 545 -4.56 17.38 37.29
CA THR A 545 -3.47 16.59 36.70
C THR A 545 -2.12 16.98 37.33
N SER A 546 -1.83 18.28 37.47
CA SER A 546 -0.62 18.79 38.12
C SER A 546 -0.47 18.47 39.62
N VAL A 547 -1.51 17.92 40.26
CA VAL A 547 -1.50 17.48 41.67
C VAL A 547 -1.48 15.95 41.76
N ARG A 548 -1.92 15.23 40.72
CA ARG A 548 -1.70 13.79 40.54
C ARG A 548 -0.29 13.47 40.03
N HIS A 549 0.27 14.37 39.22
CA HIS A 549 1.55 14.26 38.52
C HIS A 549 2.47 15.45 38.83
N PRO A 550 3.00 15.57 40.07
CA PRO A 550 3.89 16.67 40.47
C PRO A 550 5.24 16.66 39.73
N GLU A 551 5.60 15.57 39.07
CA GLU A 551 6.76 15.45 38.18
C GLU A 551 6.61 16.26 36.88
N ILE A 552 5.38 16.56 36.45
CA ILE A 552 5.12 17.39 35.26
C ILE A 552 5.12 18.85 35.70
N ILE A 553 6.19 19.58 35.36
CA ILE A 553 6.35 21.00 35.71
C ILE A 553 5.73 21.88 34.62
N ARG A 554 5.00 22.95 35.01
CA ARG A 554 4.45 23.92 34.06
C ARG A 554 5.59 24.63 33.32
N GLY A 555 5.55 24.60 31.98
CA GLY A 555 6.49 25.33 31.15
C GLY A 555 6.35 26.86 31.28
N ASN A 556 7.38 27.57 30.80
CA ASN A 556 7.46 29.03 30.83
C ASN A 556 6.56 29.72 29.77
N TYR A 557 5.30 29.29 29.69
CA TYR A 557 4.26 29.91 28.87
C TYR A 557 3.71 31.16 29.55
N SER A 558 3.22 32.13 28.77
CA SER A 558 2.40 33.23 29.28
C SER A 558 1.20 32.73 30.09
N ARG A 559 0.60 33.63 30.86
CA ARG A 559 -0.75 33.47 31.41
C ARG A 559 -1.73 34.37 30.66
N LEU A 560 -2.98 33.93 30.61
CA LEU A 560 -4.10 34.62 29.99
C LEU A 560 -4.43 35.93 30.74
N THR A 561 -4.57 37.02 30.00
CA THR A 561 -5.01 38.35 30.48
C THR A 561 -6.39 38.73 29.93
N GLU A 562 -6.99 39.83 30.43
CA GLU A 562 -8.20 40.39 29.80
C GLU A 562 -7.93 40.98 28.41
N ASP A 563 -6.71 41.44 28.14
CA ASP A 563 -6.31 41.88 26.80
C ASP A 563 -6.33 40.71 25.80
N ASP A 564 -5.78 39.54 26.20
CA ASP A 564 -5.84 38.31 25.40
C ASP A 564 -7.31 37.92 25.13
N LEU A 565 -8.16 37.97 26.17
CA LEU A 565 -9.60 37.72 26.05
C LEU A 565 -10.28 38.73 25.11
N SER A 566 -9.87 40.00 25.10
CA SER A 566 -10.39 40.99 24.16
C SER A 566 -10.05 40.64 22.71
N VAL A 567 -8.82 40.18 22.43
CA VAL A 567 -8.40 39.75 21.10
C VAL A 567 -9.19 38.51 20.65
N PHE A 568 -9.34 37.50 21.52
CA PHE A 568 -10.14 36.32 21.20
C PHE A 568 -11.62 36.65 20.96
N ARG A 569 -12.22 37.54 21.76
CA ARG A 569 -13.59 38.04 21.56
C ARG A 569 -13.72 38.81 20.23
N ASN A 570 -12.68 39.53 19.78
CA ASN A 570 -12.67 40.18 18.47
C ASN A 570 -12.54 39.19 17.30
N ILE A 571 -11.85 38.05 17.47
CA ILE A 571 -11.72 37.01 16.44
C ILE A 571 -13.00 36.16 16.33
N LEU A 572 -13.61 35.78 17.46
CA LEU A 572 -14.72 34.81 17.48
C LEU A 572 -16.11 35.37 17.81
N THR A 573 -16.22 36.60 18.31
CA THR A 573 -17.37 37.12 19.09
C THR A 573 -17.53 36.43 20.46
N THR A 574 -18.04 37.18 21.45
CA THR A 574 -18.07 36.78 22.86
C THR A 574 -18.65 35.39 23.12
N ASN A 575 -19.73 35.02 22.44
CA ASN A 575 -20.46 33.76 22.68
C ASN A 575 -19.69 32.50 22.21
N ARG A 576 -18.51 32.67 21.59
CA ARG A 576 -17.60 31.58 21.18
C ARG A 576 -16.27 31.60 21.95
N CYS A 577 -16.18 32.41 23.00
CA CYS A 577 -15.11 32.44 23.99
C CYS A 577 -15.68 32.05 25.37
N VAL A 578 -15.82 30.76 25.62
CA VAL A 578 -16.41 30.23 26.86
C VAL A 578 -15.41 30.38 28.00
N SER A 579 -15.75 31.20 29.00
CA SER A 579 -14.89 31.48 30.16
C SER A 579 -15.59 31.37 31.52
N ASP A 580 -16.84 30.88 31.56
CA ASP A 580 -17.48 30.55 32.84
C ASP A 580 -16.89 29.24 33.39
N PRO A 581 -16.48 29.17 34.66
CA PRO A 581 -15.91 27.95 35.24
C PRO A 581 -16.79 26.70 35.09
N ALA A 582 -18.11 26.83 35.13
CA ALA A 582 -19.03 25.70 34.99
C ALA A 582 -19.11 25.16 33.56
N ASP A 583 -19.07 26.05 32.56
CA ASP A 583 -19.10 25.67 31.14
C ASP A 583 -17.73 25.18 30.61
N VAL A 584 -16.63 25.61 31.24
CA VAL A 584 -15.26 25.17 30.90
C VAL A 584 -14.89 23.83 31.54
N GLU A 585 -15.43 23.51 32.73
CA GLU A 585 -15.13 22.26 33.47
C GLU A 585 -15.29 20.96 32.64
N PRO A 586 -16.35 20.76 31.82
CA PRO A 586 -16.49 19.57 30.96
C PRO A 586 -15.40 19.41 29.89
N TYR A 587 -14.69 20.48 29.53
CA TYR A 587 -13.57 20.45 28.59
C TYR A 587 -12.22 20.20 29.30
N ASN A 588 -12.13 20.48 30.61
CA ASN A 588 -10.95 20.21 31.44
C ASN A 588 -10.81 18.74 31.85
N VAL A 589 -11.91 17.98 31.95
CA VAL A 589 -11.94 16.59 32.42
C VAL A 589 -11.93 15.61 31.25
N ASP A 590 -11.14 14.53 31.32
CA ASP A 590 -11.07 13.51 30.27
C ASP A 590 -12.18 12.45 30.39
N TRP A 591 -12.36 11.65 29.33
CA TRP A 591 -13.39 10.61 29.27
C TRP A 591 -13.28 9.57 30.40
N MET A 592 -12.05 9.17 30.78
CA MET A 592 -11.82 8.19 31.85
C MET A 592 -11.95 8.78 33.27
N LYS A 593 -12.03 10.11 33.41
CA LYS A 593 -11.98 10.84 34.69
C LYS A 593 -10.67 10.60 35.48
N SER A 594 -9.59 10.38 34.73
CA SER A 594 -8.22 10.19 35.18
C SER A 594 -7.41 11.49 35.16
N TYR A 595 -7.77 12.43 34.28
CA TYR A 595 -7.07 13.69 34.04
C TYR A 595 -8.02 14.88 34.14
N ARG A 596 -7.55 15.97 34.75
CA ARG A 596 -8.30 17.21 34.91
C ARG A 596 -7.37 18.44 34.84
N GLY A 597 -7.54 19.22 33.78
CA GLY A 597 -6.88 20.51 33.60
C GLY A 597 -7.43 21.62 34.49
N MET A 598 -6.86 22.82 34.35
CA MET A 598 -7.32 24.06 34.99
C MET A 598 -7.42 25.21 33.99
N SER A 599 -7.76 24.91 32.73
CA SER A 599 -8.02 25.94 31.73
C SER A 599 -9.19 26.83 32.16
N ARG A 600 -9.10 28.09 31.75
CA ARG A 600 -10.10 29.14 32.02
C ARG A 600 -10.80 29.65 30.75
N LEU A 601 -10.52 29.02 29.60
CA LEU A 601 -10.98 29.49 28.30
C LEU A 601 -11.09 28.34 27.29
N VAL A 602 -12.29 28.16 26.74
CA VAL A 602 -12.54 27.35 25.54
C VAL A 602 -12.90 28.26 24.38
N LEU A 603 -12.20 28.09 23.26
CA LEU A 603 -12.42 28.81 22.02
C LEU A 603 -13.11 27.91 21.00
N LEU A 604 -14.17 28.44 20.37
CA LEU A 604 -15.05 27.70 19.45
C LEU A 604 -14.97 28.30 18.02
N PRO A 605 -13.87 28.09 17.28
CA PRO A 605 -13.78 28.47 15.87
C PRO A 605 -14.81 27.73 15.01
N LYS A 606 -15.19 28.39 13.91
CA LYS A 606 -16.05 27.90 12.83
C LYS A 606 -15.31 27.81 11.48
N THR A 607 -14.09 28.35 11.38
CA THR A 607 -13.34 28.32 10.12
C THR A 607 -11.84 28.16 10.36
N THR A 608 -11.14 27.61 9.37
CA THR A 608 -9.67 27.52 9.35
C THR A 608 -8.97 28.87 9.50
N LYS A 609 -9.58 29.95 8.99
CA LYS A 609 -9.03 31.31 9.14
C LYS A 609 -9.08 31.78 10.59
N GLU A 610 -10.15 31.48 11.33
CA GLU A 610 -10.21 31.77 12.76
C GLU A 610 -9.14 30.97 13.51
N VAL A 611 -9.00 29.66 13.24
CA VAL A 611 -7.92 28.83 13.84
C VAL A 611 -6.53 29.41 13.56
N SER A 612 -6.28 29.85 12.33
CA SER A 612 -5.05 30.55 11.93
C SER A 612 -4.78 31.80 12.76
N GLN A 613 -5.78 32.67 12.92
CA GLN A 613 -5.65 33.89 13.73
C GLN A 613 -5.45 33.59 15.22
N LEU A 614 -6.16 32.59 15.76
CA LEU A 614 -6.01 32.15 17.15
C LEU A 614 -4.61 31.60 17.44
N LEU A 615 -4.11 30.67 16.61
CA LEU A 615 -2.80 30.06 16.80
C LEU A 615 -1.66 31.05 16.59
N SER A 616 -1.75 31.94 15.58
CA SER A 616 -0.76 32.99 15.38
C SER A 616 -0.62 33.89 16.62
N TYR A 617 -1.74 34.31 17.22
CA TYR A 617 -1.73 35.13 18.44
C TYR A 617 -1.22 34.36 19.67
N CYS A 618 -1.69 33.12 19.87
CA CYS A 618 -1.18 32.27 20.95
C CYS A 618 0.33 32.02 20.83
N ASN A 619 0.84 31.83 19.61
CA ASN A 619 2.27 31.66 19.36
C ASN A 619 3.05 32.95 19.65
N GLU A 620 2.59 34.10 19.16
CA GLU A 620 3.19 35.42 19.44
C GLU A 620 3.27 35.69 20.95
N ARG A 621 2.16 35.51 21.67
CA ARG A 621 2.04 35.69 23.12
C ARG A 621 2.68 34.58 23.94
N HIS A 622 3.08 33.47 23.32
CA HIS A 622 3.57 32.24 23.97
C HIS A 622 2.56 31.64 24.97
N LEU A 623 1.28 31.61 24.59
CA LEU A 623 0.19 30.94 25.29
C LEU A 623 0.08 29.49 24.80
N ALA A 624 0.07 28.52 25.73
CA ALA A 624 -0.12 27.11 25.40
C ALA A 624 -1.57 26.79 25.00
N VAL A 625 -1.74 25.83 24.11
CA VAL A 625 -3.02 25.46 23.48
C VAL A 625 -3.24 23.94 23.49
N VAL A 626 -4.47 23.50 23.73
CA VAL A 626 -4.91 22.11 23.58
C VAL A 626 -5.99 22.02 22.48
N PRO A 627 -5.69 21.38 21.34
CA PRO A 627 -6.71 21.01 20.35
C PRO A 627 -7.67 19.95 20.91
N GLN A 628 -8.99 20.17 20.83
CA GLN A 628 -9.97 19.21 21.33
C GLN A 628 -11.03 18.83 20.27
N GLY A 629 -11.18 17.52 20.05
CA GLY A 629 -12.33 16.91 19.35
C GLY A 629 -13.52 16.73 20.30
N GLY A 630 -14.26 15.63 20.15
CA GLY A 630 -15.34 15.23 21.07
C GLY A 630 -14.89 14.71 22.45
N ASN A 631 -13.65 14.98 22.85
CA ASN A 631 -13.05 14.59 24.14
C ASN A 631 -13.18 13.09 24.53
N THR A 632 -13.09 12.18 23.55
CA THR A 632 -13.20 10.72 23.75
C THR A 632 -11.85 9.99 23.86
N GLY A 633 -10.75 10.71 24.07
CA GLY A 633 -9.40 10.14 24.15
C GLY A 633 -9.13 9.47 25.51
N LEU A 634 -8.40 8.35 25.52
CA LEU A 634 -8.23 7.49 26.71
C LEU A 634 -6.86 7.63 27.41
N VAL A 635 -6.00 8.53 26.93
CA VAL A 635 -4.61 8.75 27.41
C VAL A 635 -4.37 10.17 27.94
N GLY A 636 -5.44 10.95 28.18
CA GLY A 636 -5.35 12.35 28.63
C GLY A 636 -4.90 13.36 27.57
N GLY A 637 -4.58 12.93 26.35
CA GLY A 637 -4.08 13.81 25.28
C GLY A 637 -5.05 14.92 24.84
N SER A 638 -6.36 14.78 25.12
CA SER A 638 -7.40 15.74 24.75
C SER A 638 -7.63 16.87 25.74
N VAL A 639 -7.02 16.85 26.94
CA VAL A 639 -7.28 17.82 28.03
C VAL A 639 -6.02 18.55 28.50
N PRO A 640 -6.13 19.73 29.13
CA PRO A 640 -4.98 20.45 29.70
C PRO A 640 -4.33 19.72 30.88
N VAL A 641 -3.04 20.00 31.11
CA VAL A 641 -2.36 19.64 32.38
C VAL A 641 -2.48 20.79 33.39
N PHE A 642 -2.40 22.02 32.89
CA PHE A 642 -2.43 23.30 33.60
C PHE A 642 -3.50 24.21 32.97
N ASP A 643 -3.13 25.46 32.66
CA ASP A 643 -3.96 26.56 32.18
C ASP A 643 -3.89 26.75 30.65
N GLU A 644 -3.54 25.71 29.87
CA GLU A 644 -3.57 25.76 28.40
C GLU A 644 -4.96 26.15 27.86
N ILE A 645 -5.01 27.00 26.83
CA ILE A 645 -6.26 27.41 26.18
C ILE A 645 -6.80 26.25 25.35
N ILE A 646 -8.07 25.88 25.55
CA ILE A 646 -8.68 24.79 24.77
C ILE A 646 -9.25 25.39 23.48
N ILE A 647 -8.87 24.85 22.32
CA ILE A 647 -9.50 25.19 21.03
C ILE A 647 -10.27 23.96 20.56
N SER A 648 -11.61 24.05 20.55
CA SER A 648 -12.47 22.92 20.20
C SER A 648 -12.93 23.00 18.73
N THR A 649 -12.87 21.86 18.05
CA THR A 649 -13.38 21.69 16.68
C THR A 649 -14.91 21.66 16.60
N ARG A 650 -15.64 21.70 17.72
CA ARG A 650 -17.09 21.41 17.80
C ARG A 650 -18.01 22.24 16.90
N LEU A 651 -17.60 23.43 16.46
CA LEU A 651 -18.37 24.26 15.51
C LEU A 651 -17.80 24.28 14.08
N MET A 652 -16.79 23.44 13.79
CA MET A 652 -16.26 23.17 12.46
C MET A 652 -16.79 21.81 11.99
N ASN A 653 -18.11 21.73 11.79
CA ASN A 653 -18.86 20.47 11.66
C ASN A 653 -19.57 20.32 10.31
N GLU A 654 -19.12 21.05 9.27
CA GLU A 654 -19.75 21.04 7.95
C GLU A 654 -19.20 19.93 7.04
N ILE A 655 -20.10 19.29 6.27
CA ILE A 655 -19.74 18.40 5.15
C ILE A 655 -19.63 19.25 3.89
N ILE A 656 -18.47 19.24 3.25
CA ILE A 656 -18.11 20.20 2.19
C ILE A 656 -18.45 19.65 0.80
N SER A 657 -18.23 18.35 0.57
CA SER A 657 -18.63 17.65 -0.65
C SER A 657 -18.45 16.14 -0.52
N VAL A 658 -19.34 15.35 -1.13
CA VAL A 658 -19.10 13.95 -1.49
C VAL A 658 -19.05 13.85 -3.02
N ASP A 659 -18.17 13.00 -3.55
CA ASP A 659 -18.14 12.60 -4.96
C ASP A 659 -18.52 11.11 -5.08
N ASP A 660 -19.73 10.87 -5.58
CA ASP A 660 -20.33 9.53 -5.74
C ASP A 660 -19.53 8.59 -6.65
N VAL A 661 -18.75 9.15 -7.59
CA VAL A 661 -18.00 8.38 -8.58
C VAL A 661 -16.65 7.92 -8.05
N SER A 662 -16.02 8.72 -7.19
CA SER A 662 -14.73 8.36 -6.57
C SER A 662 -14.84 7.85 -5.13
N GLY A 663 -16.00 8.02 -4.48
CA GLY A 663 -16.23 7.71 -3.07
C GLY A 663 -15.49 8.65 -2.12
N ILE A 664 -15.23 9.90 -2.52
CA ILE A 664 -14.40 10.83 -1.73
C ILE A 664 -15.28 11.82 -0.96
N LEU A 665 -15.24 11.72 0.37
CA LEU A 665 -15.77 12.71 1.31
C LEU A 665 -14.74 13.82 1.54
N VAL A 666 -15.22 15.06 1.59
CA VAL A 666 -14.48 16.21 2.14
C VAL A 666 -15.33 16.85 3.22
N CYS A 667 -14.79 17.01 4.43
CA CYS A 667 -15.50 17.48 5.61
C CYS A 667 -14.58 18.25 6.56
N GLU A 668 -15.17 19.03 7.47
CA GLU A 668 -14.45 19.73 8.53
C GLU A 668 -14.11 18.81 9.72
N ALA A 669 -13.04 19.15 10.44
CA ALA A 669 -12.43 18.31 11.48
C ALA A 669 -13.34 18.02 12.69
N GLY A 670 -14.40 18.78 12.90
CA GLY A 670 -15.38 18.62 13.98
C GLY A 670 -16.57 17.71 13.65
N CYS A 671 -16.69 17.21 12.43
CA CYS A 671 -17.79 16.31 12.06
C CYS A 671 -17.74 15.02 12.90
N ILE A 672 -18.88 14.65 13.51
CA ILE A 672 -19.00 13.44 14.34
C ILE A 672 -19.01 12.20 13.43
N LEU A 673 -18.27 11.14 13.80
CA LEU A 673 -18.12 9.94 12.97
C LEU A 673 -19.46 9.31 12.59
N GLU A 674 -20.38 9.14 13.55
CA GLU A 674 -21.72 8.59 13.30
C GLU A 674 -22.58 9.47 12.37
N GLN A 675 -22.37 10.79 12.38
CA GLN A 675 -23.05 11.71 11.45
C GLN A 675 -22.48 11.61 10.03
N LEU A 676 -21.17 11.40 9.90
CA LEU A 676 -20.54 11.14 8.61
C LEU A 676 -20.99 9.80 8.00
N ASP A 677 -21.05 8.72 8.78
CA ASP A 677 -21.59 7.44 8.30
C ASP A 677 -23.05 7.58 7.84
N LYS A 678 -23.94 8.17 8.69
CA LYS A 678 -25.36 8.38 8.35
C LYS A 678 -25.55 9.20 7.06
N TYR A 679 -24.74 10.23 6.85
CA TYR A 679 -24.75 11.02 5.62
C TYR A 679 -24.28 10.18 4.41
N LEU A 680 -23.20 9.42 4.57
CA LEU A 680 -22.65 8.57 3.50
C LEU A 680 -23.59 7.42 3.11
N GLU A 681 -24.45 6.94 4.01
CA GLU A 681 -25.46 5.94 3.70
C GLU A 681 -26.43 6.39 2.59
N GLU A 682 -26.73 7.70 2.48
CA GLU A 682 -27.57 8.27 1.40
C GLU A 682 -26.88 8.17 0.03
N HIS A 683 -25.54 8.20 0.03
CA HIS A 683 -24.68 8.07 -1.15
C HIS A 683 -24.23 6.61 -1.43
N GLN A 684 -24.79 5.62 -0.72
CA GLN A 684 -24.35 4.20 -0.74
C GLN A 684 -22.86 4.00 -0.41
N LEU A 685 -22.33 4.85 0.47
CA LEU A 685 -20.98 4.80 1.02
C LEU A 685 -21.03 4.50 2.52
N THR A 686 -19.86 4.27 3.13
CA THR A 686 -19.67 4.18 4.59
C THR A 686 -18.27 4.70 4.94
N MET A 687 -18.03 5.05 6.21
CA MET A 687 -16.71 5.45 6.68
C MET A 687 -15.73 4.25 6.69
N PRO A 688 -14.43 4.47 6.39
CA PRO A 688 -13.40 3.43 6.41
C PRO A 688 -13.00 2.97 7.83
N LEU A 689 -13.66 3.46 8.88
CA LEU A 689 -13.43 3.10 10.28
C LEU A 689 -14.75 3.12 11.06
N ASP A 690 -14.87 2.26 12.07
CA ASP A 690 -15.97 2.28 13.04
C ASP A 690 -15.42 1.90 14.42
N LEU A 691 -15.89 2.55 15.48
CA LEU A 691 -15.40 2.41 16.86
C LEU A 691 -16.47 2.81 17.89
N GLY A 692 -16.42 2.25 19.10
CA GLY A 692 -17.49 2.40 20.10
C GLY A 692 -17.83 3.84 20.52
N ALA A 693 -16.95 4.81 20.28
CA ALA A 693 -17.18 6.23 20.54
C ALA A 693 -17.82 7.01 19.36
N LYS A 694 -18.29 6.32 18.30
CA LYS A 694 -18.76 6.90 17.03
C LYS A 694 -19.75 8.08 17.16
N GLY A 695 -20.64 8.02 18.14
CA GLY A 695 -21.65 9.07 18.41
C GLY A 695 -21.10 10.37 19.02
N SER A 696 -19.82 10.41 19.41
CA SER A 696 -19.18 11.60 20.00
C SER A 696 -17.82 11.93 19.39
N CYS A 697 -17.06 10.98 18.84
CA CYS A 697 -15.73 11.27 18.32
C CYS A 697 -15.80 12.11 17.03
N HIS A 698 -14.96 13.14 16.95
CA HIS A 698 -14.85 14.00 15.77
C HIS A 698 -13.80 13.43 14.81
N ILE A 699 -14.01 13.57 13.51
CA ILE A 699 -13.14 12.99 12.48
C ILE A 699 -11.69 13.50 12.55
N GLY A 700 -11.47 14.79 12.84
CA GLY A 700 -10.13 15.34 13.06
C GLY A 700 -9.45 14.77 14.30
N GLY A 701 -10.21 14.38 15.32
CA GLY A 701 -9.71 13.66 16.49
C GLY A 701 -9.26 12.25 16.11
N ASN A 702 -10.11 11.49 15.40
CA ASN A 702 -9.78 10.15 14.91
C ASN A 702 -8.50 10.15 14.05
N ILE A 703 -8.33 11.15 13.20
CA ILE A 703 -7.13 11.33 12.38
C ILE A 703 -5.92 11.72 13.24
N ALA A 704 -6.08 12.67 14.18
CA ALA A 704 -5.00 13.08 15.07
C ALA A 704 -4.47 11.93 15.95
N THR A 705 -5.31 10.94 16.33
CA THR A 705 -4.86 9.75 17.07
C THR A 705 -4.49 8.56 16.19
N ASN A 706 -4.72 8.62 14.87
CA ASN A 706 -4.69 7.45 13.96
C ASN A 706 -5.56 6.29 14.50
N ALA A 707 -6.81 6.60 14.87
CA ALA A 707 -7.76 5.62 15.42
C ALA A 707 -7.95 4.42 14.48
N GLY A 708 -8.01 3.22 15.07
CA GLY A 708 -8.25 1.96 14.36
C GLY A 708 -9.72 1.57 14.34
N GLY A 709 -10.13 0.74 15.29
CA GLY A 709 -11.50 0.26 15.45
C GLY A 709 -11.82 -1.02 14.67
N ILE A 710 -13.07 -1.47 14.84
CA ILE A 710 -13.52 -2.84 14.54
C ILE A 710 -13.49 -3.25 13.05
N ARG A 711 -13.28 -2.31 12.12
CA ARG A 711 -13.18 -2.55 10.66
C ARG A 711 -11.78 -2.35 10.09
N PHE A 712 -10.76 -2.12 10.92
CA PHE A 712 -9.38 -1.87 10.47
C PHE A 712 -8.84 -3.04 9.62
N LEU A 713 -9.13 -4.29 9.99
CA LEU A 713 -8.78 -5.49 9.22
C LEU A 713 -9.17 -5.44 7.74
N ARG A 714 -10.24 -4.70 7.39
CA ARG A 714 -10.80 -4.63 6.03
C ARG A 714 -10.44 -3.35 5.28
N TYR A 715 -10.38 -2.22 5.96
CA TYR A 715 -10.17 -0.91 5.33
C TYR A 715 -8.81 -0.27 5.65
N GLY A 716 -8.08 -0.82 6.62
CA GLY A 716 -6.75 -0.38 7.03
C GLY A 716 -6.73 0.93 7.82
N SER A 717 -5.52 1.39 8.12
CA SER A 717 -5.26 2.65 8.83
C SER A 717 -5.70 3.89 8.04
N LEU A 718 -6.09 4.93 8.77
CA LEU A 718 -6.29 6.28 8.26
C LEU A 718 -5.11 6.82 7.43
N HIS A 719 -3.87 6.35 7.65
CA HIS A 719 -2.71 6.64 6.79
C HIS A 719 -2.94 6.28 5.30
N GLY A 720 -3.81 5.31 4.99
CA GLY A 720 -4.17 4.91 3.62
C GLY A 720 -5.57 5.34 3.15
N SER A 721 -6.45 5.72 4.09
CA SER A 721 -7.85 6.10 3.80
C SER A 721 -8.07 7.61 3.79
N VAL A 722 -7.29 8.39 4.55
CA VAL A 722 -7.18 9.84 4.38
C VAL A 722 -6.37 10.11 3.10
N LEU A 723 -6.90 10.95 2.22
CA LEU A 723 -6.23 11.37 0.98
C LEU A 723 -5.48 12.69 1.16
N GLY A 724 -6.07 13.63 1.90
CA GLY A 724 -5.55 14.96 2.13
C GLY A 724 -6.07 15.60 3.42
N LEU A 725 -5.35 16.61 3.93
CA LEU A 725 -5.68 17.36 5.14
C LEU A 725 -5.43 18.85 4.95
N GLU A 726 -6.25 19.69 5.56
CA GLU A 726 -5.97 21.12 5.75
C GLU A 726 -5.60 21.33 7.22
N VAL A 727 -4.40 21.83 7.50
CA VAL A 727 -3.82 21.88 8.85
C VAL A 727 -3.30 23.29 9.13
N VAL A 728 -3.55 23.79 10.34
CA VAL A 728 -2.96 25.06 10.82
C VAL A 728 -1.77 24.75 11.73
N LEU A 729 -0.60 25.27 11.40
CA LEU A 729 0.63 25.11 12.19
C LEU A 729 0.65 26.06 13.40
N ALA A 730 1.59 25.86 14.33
CA ALA A 730 1.66 26.64 15.57
C ALA A 730 1.76 28.15 15.33
N ASN A 731 2.50 28.57 14.30
CA ASN A 731 2.61 29.97 13.87
C ASN A 731 1.33 30.57 13.25
N GLY A 732 0.25 29.79 13.09
CA GLY A 732 -0.98 30.19 12.41
C GLY A 732 -0.96 29.99 10.89
N GLU A 733 0.11 29.44 10.30
CA GLU A 733 0.20 29.17 8.87
C GLU A 733 -0.75 28.03 8.45
N ILE A 734 -1.49 28.22 7.37
CA ILE A 734 -2.43 27.23 6.83
C ILE A 734 -1.69 26.38 5.80
N LEU A 735 -1.36 25.15 6.18
CA LEU A 735 -0.82 24.11 5.30
C LEU A 735 -1.98 23.39 4.60
N ASP A 736 -2.24 23.77 3.35
CA ASP A 736 -3.15 23.04 2.47
C ASP A 736 -2.46 21.82 1.87
N CYS A 737 -2.87 20.63 2.32
CA CYS A 737 -2.58 19.34 1.71
C CYS A 737 -3.90 18.59 1.41
N LEU A 738 -5.00 19.30 1.15
CA LEU A 738 -6.36 18.76 0.99
C LEU A 738 -6.60 18.16 -0.40
N THR A 739 -5.65 17.37 -0.89
CA THR A 739 -5.74 16.66 -2.17
C THR A 739 -6.88 15.65 -2.16
N ARG A 740 -7.63 15.61 -3.28
CA ARG A 740 -8.74 14.68 -3.52
C ARG A 740 -8.34 13.55 -4.48
N LEU A 741 -7.04 13.26 -4.57
CA LEU A 741 -6.50 12.27 -5.50
C LEU A 741 -6.19 10.97 -4.77
N ARG A 742 -6.73 9.86 -5.28
CA ARG A 742 -6.41 8.50 -4.76
C ARG A 742 -4.95 8.10 -4.94
N LYS A 743 -4.19 8.82 -5.78
CA LYS A 743 -2.74 8.68 -5.97
C LYS A 743 -2.14 10.05 -6.29
N ASP A 744 -1.30 10.54 -5.38
CA ASP A 744 -0.51 11.75 -5.58
C ASP A 744 0.93 11.49 -5.10
N ASN A 745 1.90 11.95 -5.88
CA ASN A 745 3.32 11.61 -5.72
C ASN A 745 4.23 12.83 -5.99
N THR A 746 3.71 14.06 -5.94
CA THR A 746 4.44 15.30 -6.27
C THR A 746 5.31 15.85 -5.14
N GLY A 747 5.88 14.99 -4.29
CA GLY A 747 6.73 15.40 -3.16
C GLY A 747 6.74 14.40 -2.02
N TYR A 748 6.95 14.90 -0.80
CA TYR A 748 6.73 14.15 0.43
C TYR A 748 5.24 14.11 0.77
N ASP A 749 4.76 13.00 1.34
CA ASP A 749 3.36 12.87 1.75
C ASP A 749 3.12 13.55 3.12
N LEU A 750 3.15 14.89 3.14
CA LEU A 750 3.20 15.69 4.37
C LEU A 750 2.03 15.44 5.33
N LYS A 751 0.85 15.07 4.83
CA LYS A 751 -0.32 14.75 5.68
C LYS A 751 -0.02 13.66 6.71
N GLN A 752 0.86 12.71 6.37
CA GLN A 752 1.23 11.57 7.20
C GLN A 752 1.92 11.98 8.51
N LEU A 753 2.48 13.19 8.58
CA LEU A 753 3.06 13.74 9.81
C LEU A 753 1.99 14.10 10.85
N PHE A 754 0.77 14.44 10.42
CA PHE A 754 -0.30 14.90 11.29
C PHE A 754 -1.25 13.76 11.72
N ILE A 755 -1.34 12.71 10.91
CA ILE A 755 -2.06 11.47 11.25
C ILE A 755 -1.29 10.78 12.40
N GLY A 756 -1.92 10.62 13.57
CA GLY A 756 -1.25 10.09 14.77
C GLY A 756 -0.35 11.10 15.51
N SER A 757 -0.46 12.41 15.23
CA SER A 757 0.34 13.46 15.91
C SER A 757 -0.24 13.97 17.23
N GLU A 758 -1.45 13.54 17.60
CA GLU A 758 -2.22 13.98 18.78
C GLU A 758 -2.33 15.52 18.91
N GLY A 759 -2.35 16.23 17.77
CA GLY A 759 -2.42 17.70 17.73
C GLY A 759 -1.13 18.41 18.17
N THR A 760 -0.03 17.69 18.39
CA THR A 760 1.26 18.27 18.83
C THR A 760 2.02 18.97 17.70
N LEU A 761 1.73 18.67 16.43
CA LEU A 761 2.43 19.22 15.26
C LEU A 761 1.59 20.24 14.46
N GLY A 762 0.28 20.28 14.67
CA GLY A 762 -0.65 21.15 13.95
C GLY A 762 -2.10 20.85 14.31
N PHE A 763 -2.98 21.81 14.07
CA PHE A 763 -4.42 21.71 14.28
C PHE A 763 -5.11 21.32 12.95
N ILE A 764 -5.64 20.10 12.87
CA ILE A 764 -6.37 19.63 11.69
C ILE A 764 -7.71 20.37 11.61
N THR A 765 -8.04 20.92 10.43
CA THR A 765 -9.25 21.74 10.20
C THR A 765 -10.20 21.15 9.15
N LYS A 766 -9.67 20.50 8.11
CA LYS A 766 -10.45 19.72 7.13
C LYS A 766 -9.75 18.41 6.78
N ALA A 767 -10.52 17.43 6.33
CA ALA A 767 -10.02 16.17 5.81
C ALA A 767 -10.72 15.79 4.49
N ALA A 768 -9.95 15.22 3.57
CA ALA A 768 -10.43 14.50 2.40
C ALA A 768 -10.18 13.00 2.63
N ILE A 769 -11.23 12.19 2.58
CA ILE A 769 -11.24 10.77 2.99
C ILE A 769 -11.88 9.95 1.88
N ALA A 770 -11.28 8.80 1.55
CA ALA A 770 -11.88 7.85 0.64
C ALA A 770 -12.75 6.84 1.40
N CYS A 771 -14.05 6.93 1.18
CA CYS A 771 -15.09 6.13 1.79
C CYS A 771 -15.35 4.87 0.94
N PRO A 772 -15.33 3.67 1.55
CA PRO A 772 -15.78 2.44 0.89
C PRO A 772 -17.24 2.51 0.43
N GLN A 773 -17.58 1.70 -0.56
CA GLN A 773 -18.97 1.38 -0.87
C GLN A 773 -19.61 0.67 0.33
N LYS A 774 -20.86 1.03 0.62
CA LYS A 774 -21.69 0.36 1.63
C LYS A 774 -21.92 -1.11 1.21
N PRO A 775 -21.72 -2.09 2.10
CA PRO A 775 -22.01 -3.49 1.78
C PRO A 775 -23.51 -3.71 1.54
N SER A 776 -23.86 -4.58 0.60
CA SER A 776 -25.24 -5.04 0.41
C SER A 776 -25.57 -6.31 1.21
N SER A 777 -24.55 -7.06 1.64
CA SER A 777 -24.67 -8.17 2.59
C SER A 777 -23.78 -7.94 3.81
N VAL A 778 -24.35 -8.12 5.00
CA VAL A 778 -23.66 -8.05 6.28
C VAL A 778 -24.09 -9.23 7.16
N ASN A 779 -23.15 -10.10 7.53
CA ASN A 779 -23.41 -11.25 8.39
C ASN A 779 -22.50 -11.22 9.62
N VAL A 780 -23.02 -11.59 10.80
CA VAL A 780 -22.22 -11.73 12.03
C VAL A 780 -22.42 -13.13 12.61
N ALA A 781 -21.33 -13.77 12.99
CA ALA A 781 -21.34 -15.01 13.76
C ALA A 781 -20.54 -14.86 15.06
N LEU A 782 -21.02 -15.49 16.13
CA LEU A 782 -20.35 -15.64 17.42
C LEU A 782 -20.15 -17.13 17.70
N VAL A 783 -18.91 -17.55 17.92
CA VAL A 783 -18.55 -18.96 18.21
C VAL A 783 -17.72 -19.08 19.48
N GLY A 784 -17.82 -20.21 20.17
CA GLY A 784 -17.07 -20.53 21.40
C GLY A 784 -16.04 -21.64 21.21
N CYS A 785 -14.85 -21.47 21.77
CA CYS A 785 -13.72 -22.41 21.67
C CYS A 785 -12.98 -22.59 23.02
N GLN A 786 -12.17 -23.65 23.15
CA GLN A 786 -11.56 -24.05 24.43
C GLN A 786 -10.26 -23.30 24.74
N SER A 787 -9.47 -23.00 23.71
CA SER A 787 -8.14 -22.41 23.87
C SER A 787 -7.91 -21.19 22.98
N PHE A 788 -6.91 -20.39 23.32
CA PHE A 788 -6.47 -19.30 22.46
C PHE A 788 -5.78 -19.81 21.17
N MET A 789 -5.24 -21.03 21.17
CA MET A 789 -4.74 -21.65 19.93
C MET A 789 -5.88 -21.95 18.95
N ASP A 790 -7.05 -22.33 19.47
CA ASP A 790 -8.26 -22.53 18.67
C ASP A 790 -8.66 -21.20 17.99
N VAL A 791 -8.63 -20.08 18.71
CA VAL A 791 -8.87 -18.72 18.16
C VAL A 791 -7.95 -18.44 16.97
N LEU A 792 -6.66 -18.80 17.06
CA LEU A 792 -5.69 -18.61 15.98
C LEU A 792 -5.95 -19.53 14.77
N ASP A 793 -6.32 -20.80 14.98
CA ASP A 793 -6.61 -21.73 13.88
C ASP A 793 -8.00 -21.49 13.24
N ILE A 794 -8.97 -20.99 14.02
CA ILE A 794 -10.22 -20.39 13.53
C ILE A 794 -9.88 -19.19 12.65
N PHE A 795 -9.09 -18.21 13.12
CA PHE A 795 -8.70 -17.02 12.35
C PHE A 795 -7.97 -17.37 11.05
N LYS A 796 -7.03 -18.30 11.11
CA LYS A 796 -6.26 -18.85 9.98
C LYS A 796 -7.13 -19.61 8.98
N THR A 797 -8.24 -20.20 9.39
CA THR A 797 -9.21 -20.84 8.50
C THR A 797 -10.20 -19.83 7.91
N THR A 798 -10.72 -18.93 8.75
CA THR A 798 -11.60 -17.81 8.39
C THR A 798 -10.99 -16.95 7.28
N LYS A 799 -9.74 -16.50 7.43
CA LYS A 799 -9.02 -15.74 6.39
C LYS A 799 -8.80 -16.48 5.07
N ARG A 800 -8.85 -17.82 5.06
CA ARG A 800 -8.73 -18.64 3.83
C ARG A 800 -10.06 -18.93 3.15
N LYS A 801 -11.17 -18.82 3.88
CA LYS A 801 -12.53 -19.15 3.41
C LYS A 801 -13.37 -17.93 3.07
N LEU A 802 -13.34 -16.92 3.93
CA LEU A 802 -14.07 -15.66 3.74
C LEU A 802 -13.24 -14.63 2.97
N ALA A 803 -11.90 -14.71 3.09
CA ALA A 803 -10.93 -13.92 2.31
C ALA A 803 -11.32 -12.44 2.13
N GLU A 804 -11.82 -12.04 0.95
CA GLU A 804 -12.17 -10.66 0.62
C GLU A 804 -13.44 -10.11 1.29
N ILE A 805 -14.32 -10.97 1.84
CA ILE A 805 -15.58 -10.54 2.47
C ILE A 805 -15.47 -10.37 3.99
N LEU A 806 -14.41 -10.88 4.63
CA LEU A 806 -14.17 -10.67 6.07
C LEU A 806 -14.08 -9.15 6.37
N SER A 807 -14.83 -8.65 7.36
CA SER A 807 -14.78 -7.24 7.79
C SER A 807 -14.18 -7.06 9.18
N ALA A 808 -14.53 -7.93 10.12
CA ALA A 808 -14.00 -7.93 11.48
C ALA A 808 -13.66 -9.36 11.97
N PHE A 809 -12.67 -9.46 12.84
CA PHE A 809 -12.36 -10.68 13.58
C PHE A 809 -11.89 -10.33 14.99
N GLU A 810 -12.81 -10.44 15.94
CA GLU A 810 -12.67 -10.06 17.33
C GLU A 810 -12.65 -11.31 18.22
N PHE A 811 -11.92 -11.25 19.34
CA PHE A 811 -12.02 -12.27 20.39
C PHE A 811 -12.37 -11.65 21.74
N LEU A 812 -12.98 -12.46 22.60
CA LEU A 812 -13.21 -12.20 24.02
C LEU A 812 -12.80 -13.44 24.83
N ASP A 813 -12.30 -13.24 26.04
CA ASP A 813 -12.21 -14.30 27.03
C ASP A 813 -13.46 -14.40 27.92
N THR A 814 -13.50 -15.45 28.75
CA THR A 814 -14.57 -15.69 29.72
C THR A 814 -14.82 -14.50 30.64
N GLU A 815 -13.80 -13.82 31.15
CA GLU A 815 -14.01 -12.70 32.09
C GLU A 815 -14.57 -11.45 31.40
N SER A 816 -14.15 -11.21 30.15
CA SER A 816 -14.72 -10.17 29.30
C SER A 816 -16.22 -10.43 29.05
N MET A 817 -16.59 -11.68 28.74
CA MET A 817 -17.97 -12.10 28.56
C MET A 817 -18.79 -12.06 29.86
N ASN A 818 -18.24 -12.55 30.98
CA ASN A 818 -18.88 -12.45 32.31
C ASN A 818 -19.17 -10.97 32.65
N SER A 819 -18.24 -10.04 32.36
CA SER A 819 -18.43 -8.62 32.67
C SER A 819 -19.69 -8.03 32.01
N VAL A 820 -19.95 -8.37 30.74
CA VAL A 820 -21.12 -7.86 30.01
C VAL A 820 -22.41 -8.60 30.39
N THR A 821 -22.37 -9.90 30.69
CA THR A 821 -23.56 -10.60 31.23
C THR A 821 -23.93 -10.07 32.61
N ASP A 822 -22.94 -9.78 33.45
CA ASP A 822 -23.19 -9.58 34.88
C ASP A 822 -23.43 -8.10 35.23
N ASN A 823 -22.72 -7.17 34.57
CA ASN A 823 -22.86 -5.73 34.83
C ASN A 823 -23.83 -5.04 33.84
N LEU A 824 -23.89 -5.50 32.59
CA LEU A 824 -24.80 -4.94 31.58
C LEU A 824 -26.12 -5.69 31.45
N LYS A 825 -26.21 -6.92 31.98
CA LYS A 825 -27.37 -7.82 31.86
C LYS A 825 -27.69 -8.21 30.40
N LEU A 826 -26.66 -8.26 29.56
CA LEU A 826 -26.77 -8.74 28.18
C LEU A 826 -26.79 -10.28 28.15
N THR A 827 -27.71 -10.87 27.40
CA THR A 827 -27.83 -12.33 27.26
C THR A 827 -26.72 -12.88 26.37
N ARG A 828 -25.88 -13.78 26.88
CA ARG A 828 -24.97 -14.58 26.03
C ARG A 828 -25.82 -15.62 25.26
N PRO A 829 -25.77 -15.67 23.92
CA PRO A 829 -26.66 -16.51 23.11
C PRO A 829 -26.20 -17.98 23.00
N ILE A 830 -24.96 -18.28 23.38
CA ILE A 830 -24.37 -19.62 23.35
C ILE A 830 -23.92 -20.06 24.76
N SER A 831 -23.53 -21.32 24.90
CA SER A 831 -22.99 -21.91 26.13
C SER A 831 -21.70 -21.23 26.63
N LYS A 832 -21.24 -21.59 27.83
CA LYS A 832 -20.05 -20.96 28.45
C LYS A 832 -18.77 -21.65 27.97
N CYS A 833 -18.10 -21.03 27.01
CA CYS A 833 -16.76 -21.43 26.55
C CYS A 833 -15.66 -20.58 27.20
N PRO A 834 -14.42 -21.08 27.32
CA PRO A 834 -13.25 -20.31 27.77
C PRO A 834 -12.99 -19.05 26.95
N PHE A 835 -13.11 -19.15 25.61
CA PHE A 835 -12.94 -18.07 24.65
C PHE A 835 -14.12 -17.97 23.69
N TYR A 836 -14.33 -16.77 23.15
CA TYR A 836 -15.35 -16.44 22.17
C TYR A 836 -14.71 -15.69 21.01
N VAL A 837 -15.17 -15.96 19.79
CA VAL A 837 -14.79 -15.26 18.57
C VAL A 837 -16.04 -14.66 17.93
N LEU A 838 -16.01 -13.35 17.67
CA LEU A 838 -17.01 -12.66 16.86
C LEU A 838 -16.38 -12.34 15.50
N MET A 839 -17.01 -12.80 14.43
CA MET A 839 -16.59 -12.55 13.05
C MET A 839 -17.72 -11.87 12.27
N GLU A 840 -17.37 -10.89 11.45
CA GLU A 840 -18.30 -10.18 10.59
C GLU A 840 -17.85 -10.33 9.13
N THR A 841 -18.81 -10.44 8.20
CA THR A 841 -18.56 -10.29 6.77
C THR A 841 -19.31 -9.10 6.20
N PHE A 842 -18.62 -8.33 5.36
CA PHE A 842 -19.16 -7.30 4.47
C PHE A 842 -18.93 -7.75 3.04
N GLY A 843 -20.00 -7.98 2.29
CA GLY A 843 -19.93 -8.44 0.90
C GLY A 843 -20.94 -7.76 -0.01
N SER A 844 -21.11 -8.34 -1.21
CA SER A 844 -21.92 -7.78 -2.29
C SER A 844 -22.99 -8.73 -2.82
N ASN A 845 -23.06 -9.96 -2.31
CA ASN A 845 -24.04 -10.96 -2.72
C ASN A 845 -24.38 -11.87 -1.53
N GLU A 846 -25.54 -11.61 -0.93
CA GLU A 846 -26.07 -12.32 0.24
C GLU A 846 -25.89 -13.84 0.17
N THR A 847 -26.34 -14.47 -0.91
CA THR A 847 -26.24 -15.93 -1.09
C THR A 847 -24.80 -16.44 -1.08
N HIS A 848 -23.86 -15.80 -1.80
CA HIS A 848 -22.45 -16.21 -1.79
C HIS A 848 -21.79 -15.97 -0.42
N ASP A 849 -22.20 -14.91 0.27
CA ASP A 849 -21.60 -14.46 1.53
C ASP A 849 -22.08 -15.34 2.71
N GLU A 850 -23.37 -15.73 2.71
CA GLU A 850 -23.95 -16.77 3.56
C GLU A 850 -23.33 -18.16 3.28
N GLU A 851 -23.24 -18.58 2.01
CA GLU A 851 -22.70 -19.89 1.65
C GLU A 851 -21.25 -20.05 2.14
N LYS A 852 -20.41 -19.01 1.98
CA LYS A 852 -19.04 -18.98 2.53
C LYS A 852 -19.02 -19.06 4.06
N LEU A 853 -19.93 -18.38 4.75
CA LEU A 853 -19.98 -18.38 6.21
C LEU A 853 -20.45 -19.74 6.75
N ASN A 854 -21.50 -20.32 6.17
CA ASN A 854 -21.99 -21.65 6.53
C ASN A 854 -20.93 -22.73 6.29
N ASN A 855 -20.30 -22.74 5.11
CA ASN A 855 -19.17 -23.64 4.79
C ASN A 855 -17.94 -23.44 5.70
N LEU A 856 -17.76 -22.26 6.29
CA LEU A 856 -16.72 -22.04 7.31
C LEU A 856 -17.14 -22.65 8.65
N ILE A 857 -18.34 -22.35 9.14
CA ILE A 857 -18.83 -22.83 10.45
C ILE A 857 -18.91 -24.36 10.47
N GLU A 858 -19.33 -24.99 9.38
CA GLU A 858 -19.28 -26.45 9.22
C GLU A 858 -17.83 -26.95 9.34
N GLU A 859 -16.89 -26.44 8.53
CA GLU A 859 -15.48 -26.89 8.56
C GLU A 859 -14.79 -26.65 9.93
N LEU A 860 -15.16 -25.61 10.67
CA LEU A 860 -14.66 -25.37 12.03
C LEU A 860 -15.24 -26.35 13.05
N THR A 861 -16.52 -26.69 12.91
CA THR A 861 -17.22 -27.66 13.77
C THR A 861 -16.74 -29.09 13.50
N THR A 862 -16.58 -29.49 12.24
CA THR A 862 -16.02 -30.80 11.84
C THR A 862 -14.60 -31.03 12.38
N LYS A 863 -13.82 -29.96 12.60
CA LYS A 863 -12.48 -30.02 13.21
C LYS A 863 -12.49 -29.99 14.74
N GLY A 864 -13.64 -29.79 15.38
CA GLY A 864 -13.75 -29.61 16.83
C GLY A 864 -13.16 -28.29 17.36
N LEU A 865 -12.93 -27.29 16.49
CA LEU A 865 -12.43 -25.97 16.90
C LEU A 865 -13.53 -25.10 17.51
N VAL A 866 -14.78 -25.31 17.10
CA VAL A 866 -15.97 -24.65 17.62
C VAL A 866 -16.78 -25.66 18.42
N GLN A 867 -17.12 -25.31 19.66
CA GLN A 867 -17.99 -26.11 20.53
C GLN A 867 -19.47 -25.81 20.31
N ASP A 868 -19.76 -24.53 20.10
CA ASP A 868 -21.09 -23.93 20.07
C ASP A 868 -20.99 -22.60 19.32
N GLY A 869 -22.06 -22.20 18.64
CA GLY A 869 -22.02 -21.06 17.74
C GLY A 869 -23.40 -20.60 17.28
N THR A 870 -23.50 -19.31 16.98
CA THR A 870 -24.72 -18.68 16.46
C THR A 870 -24.37 -17.71 15.33
N ILE A 871 -25.24 -17.64 14.32
CA ILE A 871 -25.21 -16.67 13.24
C ILE A 871 -26.43 -15.78 13.42
N ALA A 872 -26.26 -14.46 13.34
CA ALA A 872 -27.36 -13.52 13.49
C ALA A 872 -28.30 -13.58 12.27
N ALA A 873 -29.58 -13.91 12.50
CA ALA A 873 -30.59 -14.00 11.45
C ALA A 873 -31.25 -12.64 11.09
N ASP A 874 -30.98 -11.58 11.85
CA ASP A 874 -31.53 -10.24 11.61
C ASP A 874 -30.64 -9.11 12.17
N ILE A 875 -30.92 -7.87 11.78
CA ILE A 875 -30.13 -6.68 12.16
C ILE A 875 -30.17 -6.36 13.68
N THR A 876 -31.18 -6.82 14.40
CA THR A 876 -31.28 -6.72 15.86
C THR A 876 -30.33 -7.71 16.52
N GLN A 877 -30.25 -8.94 15.99
CA GLN A 877 -29.28 -9.94 16.42
C GLN A 877 -27.85 -9.50 16.10
N ILE A 878 -27.57 -8.93 14.92
CA ILE A 878 -26.27 -8.33 14.57
C ILE A 878 -25.85 -7.30 15.62
N LYS A 879 -26.74 -6.36 15.96
CA LYS A 879 -26.50 -5.33 17.00
C LYS A 879 -26.32 -5.94 18.39
N HIS A 880 -27.08 -6.98 18.74
CA HIS A 880 -26.93 -7.69 20.01
C HIS A 880 -25.56 -8.36 20.14
N LEU A 881 -25.13 -9.14 19.12
CA LEU A 881 -23.80 -9.78 19.10
C LEU A 881 -22.68 -8.74 19.19
N TRP A 882 -22.73 -7.67 18.40
CA TRP A 882 -21.76 -6.57 18.50
C TRP A 882 -21.75 -5.90 19.88
N SER A 883 -22.90 -5.74 20.53
CA SER A 883 -22.98 -5.12 21.85
C SER A 883 -22.23 -5.91 22.95
N LEU A 884 -22.09 -7.24 22.80
CA LEU A 884 -21.27 -8.06 23.70
C LEU A 884 -19.77 -7.73 23.58
N ARG A 885 -19.31 -7.26 22.41
CA ARG A 885 -17.90 -6.92 22.13
C ARG A 885 -17.60 -5.43 22.31
N GLU A 886 -18.46 -4.53 21.84
CA GLU A 886 -18.24 -3.09 21.95
C GLU A 886 -18.30 -2.64 23.43
N ARG A 887 -19.18 -3.23 24.25
CA ARG A 887 -19.49 -2.71 25.58
C ARG A 887 -18.65 -3.32 26.73
N VAL A 888 -17.64 -4.13 26.45
CA VAL A 888 -16.70 -4.65 27.47
C VAL A 888 -15.93 -3.52 28.17
N ALA A 889 -15.69 -2.40 27.49
CA ALA A 889 -15.06 -1.22 28.12
C ALA A 889 -15.99 -0.50 29.11
N GLU A 890 -17.32 -0.52 28.87
CA GLU A 890 -18.38 0.10 29.68
C GLU A 890 -18.77 -0.78 30.88
N SER A 891 -18.89 -2.09 30.66
CA SER A 891 -19.32 -3.08 31.67
C SER A 891 -18.50 -3.00 32.95
N VAL A 892 -17.19 -2.79 32.83
CA VAL A 892 -16.27 -2.72 33.96
C VAL A 892 -16.54 -1.50 34.82
N THR A 893 -16.74 -0.32 34.23
CA THR A 893 -16.86 0.95 34.97
C THR A 893 -18.25 1.19 35.57
N LYS A 894 -19.29 0.55 35.02
CA LYS A 894 -20.70 0.83 35.36
C LYS A 894 -21.05 0.66 36.84
N ASN A 895 -20.39 -0.25 37.56
CA ASN A 895 -20.64 -0.52 38.97
C ASN A 895 -19.78 0.33 39.93
N GLY A 896 -19.10 1.37 39.42
CA GLY A 896 -18.18 2.21 40.21
C GLY A 896 -16.77 1.65 40.36
N SER A 897 -16.53 0.42 39.89
CA SER A 897 -15.20 -0.19 39.83
C SER A 897 -14.23 0.62 38.97
N TYR A 898 -12.97 0.66 39.40
CA TYR A 898 -11.88 1.25 38.63
C TYR A 898 -11.36 0.27 37.58
N CYS A 899 -10.84 0.79 36.47
CA CYS A 899 -10.32 -0.01 35.36
C CYS A 899 -8.96 0.53 34.88
N TYR A 900 -7.91 -0.25 35.09
CA TYR A 900 -6.60 -0.04 34.46
C TYR A 900 -6.67 -0.59 33.03
N LYS A 901 -6.34 0.25 32.04
CA LYS A 901 -6.55 -0.05 30.62
C LYS A 901 -5.23 -0.05 29.86
N TYR A 902 -4.92 -1.16 29.21
CA TYR A 902 -3.74 -1.31 28.36
C TYR A 902 -4.19 -1.74 26.96
N ASP A 903 -3.81 -0.96 25.97
CA ASP A 903 -4.07 -1.13 24.53
C ASP A 903 -2.70 -1.36 23.89
N LEU A 904 -2.49 -2.56 23.34
CA LEU A 904 -1.16 -3.13 23.13
C LEU A 904 -1.08 -3.95 21.84
N SER A 905 -0.05 -3.71 21.02
CA SER A 905 0.21 -4.57 19.85
C SER A 905 1.16 -5.72 20.24
N LEU A 906 0.70 -6.96 20.17
CA LEU A 906 1.47 -8.17 20.51
C LEU A 906 1.52 -9.18 19.35
N LYS A 907 2.59 -9.96 19.25
CA LYS A 907 2.71 -11.05 18.25
C LYS A 907 1.65 -12.12 18.53
N LEU A 908 0.88 -12.49 17.50
CA LEU A 908 -0.24 -13.45 17.64
C LEU A 908 0.12 -14.78 18.31
N SER A 909 1.38 -15.24 18.18
CA SER A 909 1.88 -16.48 18.79
C SER A 909 1.98 -16.46 20.32
N GLY A 910 1.90 -15.28 20.95
CA GLY A 910 1.89 -15.09 22.41
C GLY A 910 0.94 -13.97 22.83
N PHE A 911 -0.14 -13.80 22.07
CA PHE A 911 -1.07 -12.66 22.18
C PHE A 911 -1.73 -12.54 23.55
N TYR A 912 -2.06 -13.70 24.13
CA TYR A 912 -2.82 -13.83 25.37
C TYR A 912 -1.95 -14.14 26.59
N ASP A 913 -0.66 -14.44 26.39
CA ASP A 913 0.28 -14.85 27.43
C ASP A 913 0.44 -13.77 28.51
N LEU A 914 0.44 -12.49 28.09
CA LEU A 914 0.44 -11.34 29.00
C LEU A 914 -0.78 -11.34 29.95
N VAL A 915 -1.96 -11.75 29.47
CA VAL A 915 -3.18 -11.83 30.30
C VAL A 915 -3.02 -12.90 31.38
N LEU A 916 -2.38 -14.03 31.05
CA LEU A 916 -2.09 -15.12 31.98
C LEU A 916 -1.05 -14.72 33.03
N GLU A 917 0.04 -14.06 32.63
CA GLU A 917 1.07 -13.58 33.56
C GLU A 917 0.55 -12.43 34.44
N VAL A 918 -0.27 -11.51 33.94
CA VAL A 918 -0.94 -10.49 34.76
C VAL A 918 -1.90 -11.15 35.76
N ARG A 919 -2.74 -12.12 35.34
CA ARG A 919 -3.61 -12.89 36.27
C ARG A 919 -2.82 -13.54 37.39
N LYS A 920 -1.76 -14.28 37.04
CA LYS A 920 -0.84 -14.92 37.99
C LYS A 920 -0.22 -13.92 38.96
N ARG A 921 0.22 -12.76 38.46
CA ARG A 921 0.85 -11.69 39.25
C ARG A 921 -0.10 -11.00 40.23
N VAL A 922 -1.36 -10.73 39.85
CA VAL A 922 -2.35 -10.08 40.73
C VAL A 922 -3.27 -11.03 41.47
N SER A 923 -3.08 -12.35 41.33
CA SER A 923 -3.92 -13.42 41.91
C SER A 923 -4.14 -13.34 43.43
N HIS A 924 -3.25 -12.66 44.15
CA HIS A 924 -3.33 -12.45 45.61
C HIS A 924 -4.11 -11.18 46.01
N ILE A 925 -4.51 -10.34 45.04
CA ILE A 925 -5.29 -9.12 45.29
C ILE A 925 -6.79 -9.47 45.21
N PRO A 926 -7.57 -9.35 46.31
CA PRO A 926 -8.97 -9.73 46.32
C PRO A 926 -9.81 -8.84 45.39
N ASN A 927 -10.90 -9.41 44.85
CA ASN A 927 -11.86 -8.73 43.98
C ASN A 927 -11.25 -8.08 42.71
N THR A 928 -10.08 -8.55 42.27
CA THR A 928 -9.42 -8.07 41.04
C THR A 928 -9.69 -9.02 39.88
N VAL A 929 -10.19 -8.50 38.77
CA VAL A 929 -10.52 -9.28 37.56
C VAL A 929 -9.68 -8.80 36.39
N VAL A 930 -8.99 -9.71 35.72
CA VAL A 930 -8.13 -9.42 34.56
C VAL A 930 -8.80 -10.00 33.31
N MET A 931 -8.97 -9.17 32.29
CA MET A 931 -9.67 -9.47 31.03
C MET A 931 -8.75 -9.23 29.84
N GLY A 932 -8.83 -10.11 28.83
CA GLY A 932 -8.23 -9.92 27.53
C GLY A 932 -9.24 -10.14 26.41
N TYR A 933 -9.39 -9.13 25.55
CA TYR A 933 -10.23 -9.14 24.35
C TYR A 933 -9.59 -8.25 23.28
N GLY A 934 -10.05 -8.32 22.03
CA GLY A 934 -9.59 -7.39 20.99
C GLY A 934 -9.47 -7.96 19.58
N HIS A 935 -8.65 -7.26 18.80
CA HIS A 935 -8.56 -7.32 17.36
C HIS A 935 -7.47 -8.34 16.94
N VAL A 936 -7.85 -9.63 16.83
CA VAL A 936 -6.91 -10.68 16.34
C VAL A 936 -6.55 -10.45 14.88
N GLY A 937 -7.45 -9.80 14.12
CA GLY A 937 -7.21 -9.26 12.79
C GLY A 937 -5.85 -8.57 12.65
N ASP A 938 -5.67 -7.57 13.53
CA ASP A 938 -4.67 -6.52 13.40
C ASP A 938 -3.60 -6.57 14.50
N SER A 939 -3.66 -7.61 15.34
CA SER A 939 -2.74 -7.87 16.44
C SER A 939 -2.77 -6.80 17.54
N ASN A 940 -3.96 -6.25 17.88
CA ASN A 940 -4.18 -5.40 19.06
C ASN A 940 -5.00 -6.11 20.16
N ILE A 941 -4.46 -6.18 21.38
CA ILE A 941 -5.14 -6.71 22.57
C ILE A 941 -5.40 -5.61 23.62
N HIS A 942 -6.65 -5.57 24.10
CA HIS A 942 -7.12 -4.73 25.20
C HIS A 942 -7.02 -5.50 26.51
N VAL A 943 -5.88 -5.39 27.21
CA VAL A 943 -5.71 -5.96 28.56
C VAL A 943 -6.31 -4.99 29.57
N ASN A 944 -7.38 -5.40 30.23
CA ASN A 944 -8.09 -4.58 31.22
C ASN A 944 -8.02 -5.25 32.60
N VAL A 945 -7.63 -4.50 33.62
CA VAL A 945 -7.66 -4.95 35.02
C VAL A 945 -8.71 -4.14 35.77
N ALA A 946 -9.67 -4.82 36.39
CA ALA A 946 -10.75 -4.23 37.15
C ALA A 946 -10.52 -4.44 38.66
N SER A 947 -10.78 -3.41 39.45
CA SER A 947 -10.75 -3.45 40.92
C SER A 947 -11.90 -2.60 41.50
N PRO A 948 -12.36 -2.83 42.74
CA PRO A 948 -13.50 -2.09 43.30
C PRO A 948 -13.26 -0.58 43.45
N LYS A 949 -11.99 -0.14 43.44
CA LYS A 949 -11.53 1.25 43.48
C LYS A 949 -10.09 1.32 42.96
N TYR A 950 -9.61 2.54 42.68
CA TYR A 950 -8.19 2.77 42.42
C TYR A 950 -7.34 2.38 43.64
N ASP A 951 -6.29 1.61 43.39
CA ASP A 951 -5.28 1.18 44.35
C ASP A 951 -3.86 1.46 43.80
N PRO A 952 -3.03 2.30 44.48
CA PRO A 952 -1.63 2.51 44.10
C PRO A 952 -0.78 1.23 44.15
N TYR A 953 -1.09 0.28 45.04
CA TYR A 953 -0.31 -0.96 45.13
C TYR A 953 -0.55 -1.84 43.90
N LEU A 954 -1.81 -2.06 43.52
CA LEU A 954 -2.16 -2.72 42.27
C LEU A 954 -1.53 -2.02 41.05
N LEU A 955 -1.52 -0.68 41.00
CA LEU A 955 -0.82 0.04 39.93
C LEU A 955 0.68 -0.32 39.89
N SER A 956 1.37 -0.33 41.03
CA SER A 956 2.80 -0.68 41.13
C SER A 956 3.12 -2.15 40.80
N LEU A 957 2.10 -3.02 40.82
CA LEU A 957 2.23 -4.38 40.29
C LEU A 957 2.11 -4.38 38.75
N LEU A 958 1.22 -3.58 38.17
CA LEU A 958 0.95 -3.56 36.73
C LEU A 958 1.98 -2.74 35.92
N GLU A 959 2.43 -1.61 36.45
CA GLU A 959 3.36 -0.68 35.81
C GLU A 959 4.66 -0.60 36.64
N PRO A 960 5.85 -0.74 36.04
CA PRO A 960 6.15 -0.84 34.61
C PRO A 960 5.95 -2.23 33.97
N PHE A 961 5.66 -3.27 34.76
CA PHE A 961 5.68 -4.70 34.34
C PHE A 961 5.02 -5.00 32.99
N ILE A 962 3.83 -4.46 32.71
CA ILE A 962 3.12 -4.67 31.44
C ILE A 962 3.92 -4.08 30.26
N PHE A 963 4.46 -2.88 30.40
CA PHE A 963 5.23 -2.21 29.36
C PHE A 963 6.60 -2.88 29.17
N ASP A 964 7.25 -3.30 30.26
CA ASP A 964 8.49 -4.08 30.21
C ASP A 964 8.29 -5.42 29.46
N TYR A 965 7.21 -6.14 29.76
CA TYR A 965 6.84 -7.36 29.02
C TYR A 965 6.68 -7.07 27.52
N VAL A 966 5.92 -6.02 27.17
CA VAL A 966 5.71 -5.59 25.77
C VAL A 966 7.03 -5.31 25.05
N ALA A 967 8.01 -4.70 25.72
CA ALA A 967 9.35 -4.52 25.15
C ALA A 967 10.08 -5.86 24.90
N THR A 968 10.06 -6.81 25.85
CA THR A 968 10.75 -8.11 25.68
C THR A 968 10.24 -8.90 24.48
N VAL A 969 8.93 -8.82 24.18
CA VAL A 969 8.33 -9.48 23.01
C VAL A 969 8.34 -8.60 21.74
N SER A 970 8.91 -7.40 21.79
CA SER A 970 8.98 -6.41 20.69
C SER A 970 7.60 -5.94 20.19
N GLY A 971 6.68 -5.66 21.11
CA GLY A 971 5.35 -5.13 20.84
C GLY A 971 5.24 -3.60 20.89
N SER A 972 4.01 -3.09 20.76
CA SER A 972 3.69 -1.66 20.92
C SER A 972 2.97 -1.41 22.25
N VAL A 973 3.46 -0.45 23.05
CA VAL A 973 2.80 0.00 24.30
C VAL A 973 1.52 0.81 24.07
N SER A 974 1.25 1.19 22.82
CA SER A 974 -0.02 1.74 22.36
C SER A 974 -0.28 1.28 20.93
N ALA A 975 -1.45 0.73 20.65
CA ALA A 975 -1.83 0.28 19.33
C ALA A 975 -2.70 1.33 18.61
N GLU A 976 -3.70 1.86 19.32
CA GLU A 976 -4.72 2.75 18.76
C GLU A 976 -4.99 3.99 19.63
N HIS A 977 -4.75 3.92 20.94
CA HIS A 977 -5.18 4.99 21.87
C HIS A 977 -4.25 6.20 21.95
N GLY A 978 -3.12 6.21 21.24
CA GLY A 978 -2.10 7.28 21.33
C GLY A 978 -1.21 7.20 22.57
N ILE A 979 -0.39 8.21 22.82
CA ILE A 979 0.58 8.28 23.92
C ILE A 979 0.10 9.24 25.01
N GLY A 980 -0.43 10.41 24.64
CA GLY A 980 -1.02 11.40 25.53
C GLY A 980 -0.11 11.82 26.69
N ILE A 981 -0.73 11.93 27.88
CA ILE A 981 -0.08 12.19 29.17
C ILE A 981 0.35 10.87 29.83
N HIS A 982 -0.39 9.76 29.61
CA HIS A 982 -0.17 8.49 30.33
C HIS A 982 1.11 7.77 29.90
N LYS A 983 1.35 7.62 28.59
CA LYS A 983 2.40 6.75 28.06
C LYS A 983 3.77 7.38 27.67
N PRO A 984 4.07 8.70 27.77
CA PRO A 984 5.37 9.26 27.35
C PRO A 984 6.61 8.57 27.93
N MET A 985 6.59 8.20 29.22
CA MET A 985 7.72 7.52 29.85
C MET A 985 7.99 6.13 29.23
N TYR A 986 6.95 5.47 28.71
CA TYR A 986 7.02 4.14 28.12
C TYR A 986 7.23 4.16 26.59
N LEU A 987 7.37 5.34 25.96
CA LEU A 987 7.58 5.46 24.51
C LEU A 987 8.85 4.71 24.04
N HIS A 988 9.87 4.63 24.89
CA HIS A 988 11.13 3.95 24.60
C HIS A 988 11.03 2.41 24.57
N HIS A 989 10.00 1.82 25.17
CA HIS A 989 9.70 0.38 25.08
C HIS A 989 9.32 -0.08 23.66
N SER A 990 8.89 0.86 22.80
CA SER A 990 8.42 0.55 21.43
C SER A 990 9.03 1.45 20.33
N LYS A 991 9.92 2.40 20.68
CA LYS A 991 10.61 3.28 19.72
C LYS A 991 12.08 3.45 20.09
N SER A 992 12.97 3.35 19.11
CA SER A 992 14.40 3.62 19.32
C SER A 992 14.65 5.09 19.64
N SER A 993 15.74 5.38 20.36
CA SER A 993 16.17 6.76 20.65
C SER A 993 16.36 7.58 19.38
N SER A 994 16.79 6.97 18.28
CA SER A 994 16.89 7.62 16.97
C SER A 994 15.53 8.05 16.39
N ALA A 995 14.49 7.25 16.56
CA ALA A 995 13.13 7.61 16.15
C ALA A 995 12.55 8.71 17.05
N ILE A 996 12.71 8.59 18.38
CA ILE A 996 12.25 9.60 19.35
C ILE A 996 12.94 10.95 19.11
N ASN A 997 14.25 10.97 18.85
CA ASN A 997 15.00 12.19 18.55
C ASN A 997 14.52 12.85 17.24
N LEU A 998 14.19 12.07 16.21
CA LEU A 998 13.61 12.60 14.96
C LEU A 998 12.22 13.19 15.19
N MET A 999 11.38 12.56 16.01
CA MET A 999 10.06 13.10 16.37
C MET A 999 10.20 14.41 17.18
N LYS A 1000 11.15 14.49 18.12
CA LYS A 1000 11.46 15.72 18.86
C LYS A 1000 11.93 16.85 17.92
N LEU A 1001 12.76 16.53 16.91
CA LEU A 1001 13.19 17.49 15.89
C LEU A 1001 12.00 17.97 15.02
N MET A 1002 11.10 17.09 14.62
CA MET A 1002 9.86 17.46 13.90
C MET A 1002 8.98 18.40 14.73
N LYS A 1003 8.79 18.10 16.03
CA LYS A 1003 8.08 18.96 16.98
C LYS A 1003 8.74 20.35 17.10
N GLN A 1004 10.05 20.41 17.28
CA GLN A 1004 10.80 21.68 17.34
C GLN A 1004 10.75 22.47 16.01
N THR A 1005 10.57 21.81 14.87
CA THR A 1005 10.50 22.45 13.56
C THR A 1005 9.11 23.05 13.28
N LEU A 1006 8.03 22.31 13.59
CA LEU A 1006 6.65 22.72 13.32
C LEU A 1006 6.02 23.57 14.44
N ASP A 1007 6.58 23.50 15.66
CA ASP A 1007 6.17 24.27 16.83
C ASP A 1007 7.39 24.60 17.70
N SER A 1008 8.19 25.58 17.24
CA SER A 1008 9.42 26.01 17.89
C SER A 1008 9.22 26.69 19.24
N ARG A 1009 7.99 27.08 19.60
CA ARG A 1009 7.62 27.62 20.92
C ARG A 1009 6.93 26.58 21.82
N ALA A 1010 6.74 25.36 21.34
CA ALA A 1010 6.08 24.24 22.02
C ALA A 1010 4.64 24.53 22.51
N ILE A 1011 3.92 25.46 21.88
CA ILE A 1011 2.57 25.86 22.33
C ILE A 1011 1.49 24.80 22.06
N LEU A 1012 1.66 23.93 21.05
CA LEU A 1012 0.65 22.96 20.65
C LEU A 1012 0.72 21.69 21.49
N ASN A 1013 -0.34 21.46 22.25
CA ASN A 1013 -0.60 20.29 23.10
C ASN A 1013 0.62 19.84 23.94
N PRO A 1014 1.18 20.72 24.80
CA PRO A 1014 2.39 20.42 25.56
C PRO A 1014 2.20 19.30 26.60
N TYR A 1015 3.34 18.84 27.14
CA TYR A 1015 3.45 17.76 28.14
C TYR A 1015 2.97 16.37 27.67
N LYS A 1016 2.66 16.21 26.37
CA LYS A 1016 2.14 14.99 25.76
C LYS A 1016 3.09 14.46 24.69
N ILE A 1017 3.06 13.14 24.48
CA ILE A 1017 4.02 12.34 23.68
C ILE A 1017 5.46 12.38 24.25
N PHE A 1018 5.99 13.56 24.57
CA PHE A 1018 7.28 13.77 25.22
C PHE A 1018 7.10 14.50 26.54
N LEU A 1019 7.72 13.97 27.58
CA LEU A 1019 8.07 14.76 28.76
C LEU A 1019 9.43 15.45 28.51
N SER A 1020 9.61 16.59 29.18
CA SER A 1020 10.76 17.50 29.06
C SER A 1020 11.90 17.09 29.99
#